data_AF-A0A8B9KZT0-F1
#
_entry.id   AF-A0A8B9KZT0-F1
#
_cell.length_a   1.000
_cell.length_b   1.000
_cell.length_c   1.000
_cell.angle_alpha   90.00
_cell.angle_beta   90.00
_cell.angle_gamma   90.00
#
_symmetry.space_group_name_H-M   'P 1'
#
loop_
_entity.id
_entity.type
_entity.pdbx_description
1 polymer ?
#
loop_
_entity_poly.entity_id
_entity_poly.type
_entity_poly.pdbx_seq_one_letter_code
_entity_poly.pdbx_strand_id
1 'polypeptide(L)'
;MMEPSINLLDSFIDHWKGITNYYIETTDESRPVKQTDIPWRLKQMLDILVYEEKQQEVEETGACMEYLLQHKILETLCTLGKAQYPPGMSQQVLVFFSKVLAQIQKPVLHLINVHRPIQKLIRLCGLPNSNTEKEEAQFMFFVCSRVKKDPYVLNYILETAKDGNPQRSSSVSEDSTEESFSEVSSPASSPSPSTPSSPPQNSSQPDIIDILTQLMKSQKSRVALRAMESVMLLTSIAQEDTAKLLAEETPLCALLSQRLCELYCTIPTTLHPADLHIIHQQWLTGIVQPQLLQMSEAGVLVHTALLSCTVRHIHSSALLQELVHFLLGNDTHHEQQTDTPPHTHLLRYHLIEHCDHISDEISITTLRMFEELLKRPDRNILNSLVLRNLEGRSYRLPGSGEDRPGAECDALEESDELEEDPFFTDSEFSGSESLLSLSRDERRSSTRTQIAETVNSFLCLVPQEAKTTQHVQGAGYDTYVHDALKSLKECTAVSLEWGWPDNPKPIDAHSSSVHFYEGHFLKVLFDRASRILEQPYELNLQVTSVLSRLAVFPHPHLHEYLLDPYINLSPGARSLFSTLVRVIGELMQRIQHIPNFTQRLILVRRQLMGLEEETLVDHATLLKGVIVLEEFCKELAAIAFVKLPMGDQEHLAAFSP
;
A
#
# COMPACT_ATOMS: atom_id res chain seq x y z
N MET A 1 57.95 -7.38 15.54
CA MET A 1 57.97 -5.94 15.22
C MET A 1 56.55 -5.44 15.43
N MET A 2 56.29 -4.70 16.51
CA MET A 2 55.01 -3.99 16.64
C MET A 2 55.04 -2.81 15.68
N GLU A 3 54.03 -2.70 14.82
CA GLU A 3 53.79 -1.48 14.04
C GLU A 3 53.66 -0.28 15.00
N PRO A 4 54.20 0.89 14.66
CA PRO A 4 54.08 2.06 15.54
C PRO A 4 52.61 2.41 15.69
N SER A 5 52.12 2.48 16.93
CA SER A 5 50.77 2.97 17.24
C SER A 5 50.68 4.42 16.76
N ILE A 6 50.09 4.63 15.59
CA ILE A 6 49.89 5.95 14.99
C ILE A 6 49.04 6.78 15.97
N ASN A 7 49.58 7.91 16.44
CA ASN A 7 48.81 8.86 17.24
C ASN A 7 47.76 9.52 16.33
N LEU A 8 46.48 9.20 16.58
CA LEU A 8 45.35 9.68 15.77
C LEU A 8 45.28 11.21 15.74
N LEU A 9 45.57 11.87 16.87
CA LEU A 9 45.54 13.33 16.97
C LEU A 9 46.63 13.98 16.12
N ASP A 10 47.85 13.46 16.16
CA ASP A 10 48.94 14.00 15.35
C ASP A 10 48.64 13.85 13.85
N SER A 11 48.08 12.71 13.46
CA SER A 11 47.62 12.49 12.08
C SER A 11 46.50 13.46 11.70
N PHE A 12 45.51 13.68 12.56
CA PHE A 12 44.42 14.63 12.31
C PHE A 12 44.96 16.06 12.11
N ILE A 13 45.88 16.50 12.97
CA ILE A 13 46.52 17.81 12.91
C ILE A 13 47.35 17.96 11.63
N ASP A 14 48.07 16.93 11.21
CA ASP A 14 48.85 16.94 9.95
C ASP A 14 47.96 17.14 8.72
N HIS A 15 46.82 16.42 8.66
CA HIS A 15 45.86 16.60 7.57
C HIS A 15 45.28 18.02 7.54
N TRP A 16 44.93 18.58 8.71
CA TRP A 16 44.45 19.96 8.81
C TRP A 16 45.51 20.98 8.37
N LYS A 17 46.75 20.84 8.84
CA LYS A 17 47.89 21.68 8.43
C LYS A 17 48.13 21.61 6.93
N GLY A 18 48.02 20.42 6.33
CA GLY A 18 48.13 20.26 4.88
C GLY A 18 47.05 21.02 4.10
N ILE A 19 45.82 21.10 4.62
CA ILE A 19 44.76 21.92 4.03
C ILE A 19 45.10 23.40 4.15
N THR A 20 45.52 23.88 5.33
CA THR A 20 45.83 25.31 5.51
C THR A 20 47.08 25.74 4.76
N ASN A 21 48.10 24.88 4.68
CA ASN A 21 49.35 25.16 3.95
C ASN A 21 49.11 25.32 2.45
N TYR A 22 48.13 24.60 1.88
CA TYR A 22 47.73 24.82 0.49
C TYR A 22 47.40 26.29 0.22
N TYR A 23 46.69 26.96 1.14
CA TYR A 23 46.32 28.38 1.01
C TYR A 23 47.47 29.35 1.27
N ILE A 24 48.57 28.89 1.88
CA ILE A 24 49.76 29.69 2.17
C ILE A 24 50.77 29.58 1.02
N GLU A 25 50.95 28.37 0.46
CA GLU A 25 52.02 28.05 -0.50
C GLU A 25 51.59 28.16 -1.97
N THR A 26 50.30 27.95 -2.29
CA THR A 26 49.85 27.84 -3.68
C THR A 26 49.56 29.21 -4.30
N THR A 27 50.22 29.51 -5.42
CA THR A 27 50.01 30.74 -6.22
C THR A 27 49.10 30.54 -7.43
N ASP A 28 48.64 29.32 -7.71
CA ASP A 28 47.75 29.02 -8.84
C ASP A 28 46.28 29.20 -8.44
N GLU A 29 45.71 30.33 -8.85
CA GLU A 29 44.35 30.72 -8.50
C GLU A 29 43.26 29.94 -9.27
N SER A 30 43.63 29.17 -10.29
CA SER A 30 42.70 28.59 -11.26
C SER A 30 42.44 27.09 -11.09
N ARG A 31 43.30 26.38 -10.35
CA ARG A 31 43.21 24.92 -10.18
C ARG A 31 41.96 24.52 -9.39
N PRO A 32 41.04 23.70 -9.94
CA PRO A 32 39.85 23.25 -9.22
C PRO A 32 40.21 22.41 -7.99
N VAL A 33 39.43 22.54 -6.91
CA VAL A 33 39.68 21.83 -5.64
C VAL A 33 39.72 20.30 -5.79
N LYS A 34 39.01 19.74 -6.78
CA LYS A 34 39.00 18.29 -7.04
C LYS A 34 40.35 17.74 -7.48
N GLN A 35 41.23 18.60 -8.00
CA GLN A 35 42.56 18.22 -8.44
C GLN A 35 43.62 18.47 -7.36
N THR A 36 43.25 18.95 -6.18
CA THR A 36 44.16 19.17 -5.05
C THR A 36 44.04 18.03 -4.04
N ASP A 37 44.91 18.02 -3.02
CA ASP A 37 44.84 17.03 -1.94
C ASP A 37 43.75 17.35 -0.91
N ILE A 38 43.09 18.52 -1.00
CA ILE A 38 42.09 18.98 -0.02
C ILE A 38 40.96 17.97 0.17
N PRO A 39 40.31 17.43 -0.89
CA PRO A 39 39.23 16.45 -0.72
C PRO A 39 39.70 15.17 -0.02
N TRP A 40 40.92 14.71 -0.31
CA TRP A 40 41.50 13.53 0.31
C TRP A 40 41.80 13.80 1.80
N ARG A 41 42.41 14.95 2.13
CA ARG A 41 42.71 15.34 3.52
C ARG A 41 41.44 15.50 4.37
N LEU A 42 40.40 16.14 3.83
CA LEU A 42 39.09 16.25 4.51
C LEU A 42 38.47 14.88 4.77
N LYS A 43 38.59 13.95 3.82
CA LYS A 43 38.12 12.58 4.00
C LYS A 43 38.91 11.87 5.12
N GLN A 44 40.24 11.97 5.13
CA GLN A 44 41.07 11.37 6.19
C GLN A 44 40.73 11.94 7.57
N MET A 45 40.55 13.25 7.69
CA MET A 45 40.11 13.88 8.94
C MET A 45 38.77 13.31 9.43
N LEU A 46 37.80 13.11 8.54
CA LEU A 46 36.53 12.49 8.90
C LEU A 46 36.69 11.02 9.30
N ASP A 47 37.45 10.24 8.53
CA ASP A 47 37.66 8.82 8.80
C ASP A 47 38.33 8.63 10.17
N ILE A 48 39.26 9.52 10.56
CA ILE A 48 39.87 9.56 11.90
C ILE A 48 38.82 9.87 12.98
N LEU A 49 37.97 10.89 12.79
CA LEU A 49 36.92 11.23 13.77
C LEU A 49 35.92 10.09 13.99
N VAL A 50 35.52 9.41 12.91
CA VAL A 50 34.60 8.27 12.97
C VAL A 50 35.27 7.05 13.61
N TYR A 51 36.55 6.84 13.36
CA TYR A 51 37.31 5.78 14.02
C TYR A 51 37.49 6.05 15.52
N GLU A 52 37.80 7.30 15.89
CA GLU A 52 37.91 7.74 17.28
C GLU A 52 36.58 7.53 18.03
N GLU A 53 35.46 7.96 17.45
CA GLU A 53 34.14 7.78 18.07
C GLU A 53 33.79 6.29 18.33
N LYS A 54 34.19 5.39 17.42
CA LYS A 54 33.95 3.94 17.57
C LYS A 54 34.80 3.29 18.65
N GLN A 55 35.97 3.85 18.95
CA GLN A 55 36.91 3.32 19.94
C GLN A 55 36.57 3.79 21.37
N GLN A 56 35.79 4.85 21.52
CA GLN A 56 35.53 5.48 22.81
C GLN A 56 34.30 4.92 23.53
N GLU A 57 34.37 4.91 24.87
CA GLU A 57 33.20 4.72 25.73
C GLU A 57 32.23 5.93 25.62
N VAL A 58 30.96 5.69 25.95
CA VAL A 58 29.79 6.47 25.49
C VAL A 58 29.81 7.96 25.88
N GLU A 59 30.56 8.39 26.91
CA GLU A 59 30.44 9.73 27.48
C GLU A 59 31.62 10.69 27.26
N GLU A 60 32.80 10.23 26.81
CA GLU A 60 33.96 11.12 26.65
C GLU A 60 34.11 11.65 25.20
N THR A 61 34.45 12.94 25.05
CA THR A 61 34.76 13.52 23.73
C THR A 61 36.21 13.18 23.38
N GLY A 62 36.46 12.65 22.18
CA GLY A 62 37.81 12.29 21.75
C GLY A 62 38.70 13.47 21.43
N ALA A 63 40.00 13.26 21.56
CA ALA A 63 41.01 14.30 21.42
C ALA A 63 40.95 14.98 20.04
N CYS A 64 40.65 14.23 18.97
CA CYS A 64 40.50 14.79 17.62
C CYS A 64 39.24 15.65 17.51
N MET A 65 38.11 15.19 18.08
CA MET A 65 36.88 15.96 18.15
C MET A 65 37.05 17.23 19.00
N GLU A 66 37.71 17.14 20.16
CA GLU A 66 38.04 18.29 21.00
C GLU A 66 38.90 19.30 20.24
N TYR A 67 39.94 18.84 19.53
CA TYR A 67 40.78 19.71 18.72
C TYR A 67 39.96 20.42 17.63
N LEU A 68 39.07 19.70 16.93
CA LEU A 68 38.16 20.27 15.92
C LEU A 68 37.28 21.39 16.50
N LEU A 69 36.75 21.18 17.71
CA LEU A 69 35.88 22.14 18.40
C LEU A 69 36.67 23.34 18.94
N GLN A 70 37.78 23.11 19.63
CA GLN A 70 38.61 24.15 20.26
C GLN A 70 39.25 25.08 19.22
N HIS A 71 39.76 24.52 18.11
CA HIS A 71 40.39 25.29 17.04
C HIS A 71 39.40 25.83 16.01
N LYS A 72 38.07 25.66 16.22
CA LYS A 72 37.00 26.17 15.36
C LYS A 72 37.18 25.79 13.89
N ILE A 73 37.64 24.57 13.62
CA ILE A 73 37.95 24.10 12.26
C ILE A 73 36.72 24.20 11.35
N LEU A 74 35.53 23.86 11.85
CA LEU A 74 34.28 23.95 11.11
C LEU A 74 33.96 25.39 10.67
N GLU A 75 34.23 26.37 11.52
CA GLU A 75 34.04 27.80 11.23
C GLU A 75 35.00 28.27 10.13
N THR A 76 36.27 27.85 10.22
CA THR A 76 37.26 28.12 9.17
C THR A 76 36.83 27.50 7.84
N LEU A 77 36.36 26.25 7.85
CA LEU A 77 35.84 25.58 6.65
C LEU A 77 34.64 26.32 6.04
N CYS A 78 33.71 26.84 6.84
CA CYS A 78 32.62 27.70 6.33
C CYS A 78 33.16 28.95 5.64
N THR A 79 34.21 29.56 6.19
CA THR A 79 34.86 30.75 5.60
C THR A 79 35.54 30.41 4.26
N LEU A 80 36.24 29.28 4.19
CA LEU A 80 36.86 28.78 2.95
C LEU A 80 35.79 28.41 1.90
N GLY A 81 34.69 27.80 2.32
CA GLY A 81 33.55 27.49 1.45
C GLY A 81 32.91 28.74 0.86
N LYS A 82 32.71 29.78 1.69
CA LYS A 82 32.19 31.10 1.26
C LYS A 82 33.12 31.79 0.27
N ALA A 83 34.43 31.68 0.47
CA ALA A 83 35.43 32.25 -0.45
C ALA A 83 35.41 31.56 -1.83
N GLN A 84 34.85 30.34 -1.94
CA GLN A 84 34.80 29.53 -3.17
C GLN A 84 36.17 29.32 -3.83
N TYR A 85 37.23 29.45 -3.04
CA TYR A 85 38.62 29.31 -3.47
C TYR A 85 39.25 28.11 -2.75
N PRO A 86 39.90 27.19 -3.49
CA PRO A 86 39.88 27.03 -4.95
C PRO A 86 38.49 26.76 -5.53
N PRO A 87 38.27 26.92 -6.85
CA PRO A 87 36.98 26.68 -7.48
C PRO A 87 36.39 25.31 -7.09
N GLY A 88 35.18 25.33 -6.52
CA GLY A 88 34.48 24.15 -6.01
C GLY A 88 34.68 23.86 -4.52
N MET A 89 35.39 24.72 -3.77
CA MET A 89 35.59 24.52 -2.32
C MET A 89 34.28 24.44 -1.53
N SER A 90 33.27 25.24 -1.89
CA SER A 90 31.92 25.16 -1.30
C SER A 90 31.31 23.75 -1.41
N GLN A 91 31.48 23.09 -2.57
CA GLN A 91 31.05 21.71 -2.80
C GLN A 91 31.73 20.74 -1.80
N GLN A 92 33.03 20.87 -1.60
CA GLN A 92 33.78 19.99 -0.68
C GLN A 92 33.40 20.23 0.78
N VAL A 93 33.17 21.49 1.17
CA VAL A 93 32.71 21.84 2.52
C VAL A 93 31.32 21.24 2.77
N LEU A 94 30.36 21.41 1.86
CA LEU A 94 29.03 20.81 1.97
C LEU A 94 29.09 19.28 2.08
N VAL A 95 29.93 18.63 1.28
CA VAL A 95 30.15 17.17 1.34
C VAL A 95 30.73 16.75 2.69
N PHE A 96 31.72 17.48 3.20
CA PHE A 96 32.34 17.19 4.50
C PHE A 96 31.31 17.32 5.63
N PHE A 97 30.57 18.42 5.71
CA PHE A 97 29.52 18.63 6.71
C PHE A 97 28.41 17.59 6.60
N SER A 98 27.96 17.26 5.38
CA SER A 98 26.96 16.21 5.15
C SER A 98 27.42 14.87 5.72
N LYS A 99 28.69 14.51 5.52
CA LYS A 99 29.24 13.24 6.02
C LYS A 99 29.46 13.25 7.53
N VAL A 100 29.88 14.37 8.11
CA VAL A 100 29.95 14.55 9.58
C VAL A 100 28.56 14.32 10.18
N LEU A 101 27.52 14.96 9.63
CA LEU A 101 26.12 14.78 10.05
C LEU A 101 25.55 13.41 9.71
N ALA A 102 26.14 12.65 8.80
CA ALA A 102 25.72 11.29 8.51
C ALA A 102 26.37 10.26 9.44
N GLN A 103 27.65 10.44 9.78
CA GLN A 103 28.49 9.37 10.36
C GLN A 103 28.75 9.52 11.86
N ILE A 104 28.78 10.74 12.41
CA ILE A 104 29.11 10.98 13.83
C ILE A 104 27.88 10.80 14.71
N GLN A 105 27.76 9.73 15.48
CA GLN A 105 26.54 9.40 16.21
C GLN A 105 26.26 10.31 17.42
N LYS A 106 27.30 10.86 18.06
CA LYS A 106 27.16 11.75 19.22
C LYS A 106 26.30 12.99 18.88
N PRO A 107 25.51 13.53 19.85
CA PRO A 107 24.60 14.66 19.65
C PRO A 107 25.33 16.02 19.58
N VAL A 108 26.19 16.18 18.57
CA VAL A 108 27.10 17.32 18.41
C VAL A 108 26.40 18.66 18.10
N LEU A 109 25.14 18.65 17.67
CA LEU A 109 24.42 19.86 17.25
C LEU A 109 24.08 20.80 18.42
N HIS A 110 24.03 20.30 19.65
CA HIS A 110 23.90 21.15 20.83
C HIS A 110 25.12 22.06 21.04
N LEU A 111 26.28 21.68 20.50
CA LEU A 111 27.52 22.43 20.67
C LEU A 111 27.52 23.67 19.79
N ILE A 112 27.79 24.84 20.40
CA ILE A 112 27.86 26.13 19.70
C ILE A 112 28.87 26.15 18.55
N ASN A 113 29.99 25.43 18.72
CA ASN A 113 31.03 25.32 17.70
C ASN A 113 30.62 24.43 16.50
N VAL A 114 29.42 23.85 16.51
CA VAL A 114 28.89 23.01 15.43
C VAL A 114 27.63 23.63 14.82
N HIS A 115 26.61 24.00 15.62
CA HIS A 115 25.39 24.57 15.04
C HIS A 115 25.62 25.95 14.41
N ARG A 116 26.51 26.80 14.95
CA ARG A 116 26.83 28.11 14.35
C ARG A 116 27.44 27.98 12.95
N PRO A 117 28.46 27.13 12.71
CA PRO A 117 28.92 26.81 11.36
C PRO A 117 27.81 26.27 10.43
N ILE A 118 26.94 25.40 10.95
CA ILE A 118 25.81 24.84 10.16
C ILE A 118 24.83 25.93 9.74
N GLN A 119 24.42 26.82 10.66
CA GLN A 119 23.58 27.98 10.33
C GLN A 119 24.22 28.86 9.24
N LYS A 120 25.53 29.12 9.35
CA LYS A 120 26.27 29.87 8.34
C LYS A 120 26.26 29.17 6.99
N LEU A 121 26.42 27.85 6.97
CA LEU A 121 26.43 27.06 5.75
C LEU A 121 25.03 27.00 5.11
N ILE A 122 23.98 26.85 5.91
CA ILE A 122 22.57 26.94 5.46
C ILE A 122 22.35 28.26 4.70
N ARG A 123 22.79 29.39 5.26
CA ARG A 123 22.67 30.72 4.62
C ARG A 123 23.43 30.90 3.31
N LEU A 124 24.38 30.00 3.01
CA LEU A 124 25.11 30.01 1.74
C LEU A 124 24.44 29.14 0.66
N CYS A 125 23.40 28.38 1.03
CA CYS A 125 22.64 27.51 0.13
C CYS A 125 21.42 28.25 -0.47
N GLY A 126 20.78 27.66 -1.48
CA GLY A 126 19.52 28.16 -2.05
C GLY A 126 19.69 29.29 -3.07
N LEU A 127 20.91 29.54 -3.56
CA LEU A 127 21.13 30.52 -4.61
C LEU A 127 20.57 30.00 -5.96
N PRO A 128 19.81 30.82 -6.71
CA PRO A 128 19.28 30.41 -8.01
C PRO A 128 20.41 30.10 -9.00
N ASN A 129 20.29 28.98 -9.72
CA ASN A 129 21.29 28.45 -10.66
C ASN A 129 22.64 28.05 -10.03
N SER A 130 22.64 27.68 -8.74
CA SER A 130 23.83 27.15 -8.07
C SER A 130 24.32 25.85 -8.73
N ASN A 131 25.63 25.73 -8.93
CA ASN A 131 26.24 24.48 -9.37
C ASN A 131 26.32 23.42 -8.26
N THR A 132 25.99 23.79 -7.01
CA THR A 132 26.07 22.92 -5.82
C THR A 132 24.70 22.43 -5.32
N GLU A 133 23.61 22.64 -6.08
CA GLU A 133 22.24 22.19 -5.70
C GLU A 133 22.18 20.74 -5.18
N LYS A 134 22.97 19.82 -5.77
CA LYS A 134 23.00 18.41 -5.36
C LYS A 134 23.57 18.26 -3.95
N GLU A 135 24.69 18.90 -3.67
CA GLU A 135 25.34 18.88 -2.37
C GLU A 135 24.55 19.66 -1.32
N GLU A 136 23.89 20.75 -1.71
CA GLU A 136 22.97 21.53 -0.86
C GLU A 136 21.78 20.66 -0.43
N ALA A 137 21.11 19.99 -1.36
CA ALA A 137 20.00 19.10 -1.04
C ALA A 137 20.42 17.91 -0.16
N GLN A 138 21.61 17.35 -0.39
CA GLN A 138 22.15 16.29 0.47
C GLN A 138 22.47 16.79 1.87
N PHE A 139 23.05 17.99 1.99
CA PHE A 139 23.35 18.63 3.27
C PHE A 139 22.07 18.91 4.06
N MET A 140 21.05 19.51 3.42
CA MET A 140 19.77 19.79 4.05
C MET A 140 19.06 18.52 4.54
N PHE A 141 19.13 17.44 3.76
CA PHE A 141 18.58 16.15 4.17
C PHE A 141 19.20 15.65 5.48
N PHE A 142 20.53 15.72 5.62
CA PHE A 142 21.18 15.25 6.85
C PHE A 142 20.92 16.17 8.04
N VAL A 143 20.78 17.48 7.83
CA VAL A 143 20.32 18.41 8.87
C VAL A 143 18.90 18.02 9.34
N CYS A 144 17.95 17.85 8.42
CA CYS A 144 16.58 17.45 8.74
C CYS A 144 16.51 16.07 9.40
N SER A 145 17.35 15.12 8.97
CA SER A 145 17.44 13.79 9.59
C SER A 145 17.92 13.86 11.05
N ARG A 146 18.83 14.78 11.37
CA ARG A 146 19.26 15.00 12.75
C ARG A 146 18.19 15.68 13.58
N VAL A 147 17.50 16.68 13.04
CA VAL A 147 16.35 17.31 13.69
C VAL A 147 15.25 16.28 13.98
N LYS A 148 14.97 15.35 13.06
CA LYS A 148 13.99 14.28 13.32
C LYS A 148 14.40 13.37 14.48
N LYS A 149 15.70 13.05 14.61
CA LYS A 149 16.22 12.24 15.72
C LYS A 149 16.21 13.00 17.05
N ASP A 150 16.40 14.31 17.00
CA ASP A 150 16.50 15.19 18.16
C ASP A 150 15.83 16.54 17.87
N PRO A 151 14.51 16.65 18.12
CA PRO A 151 13.71 17.79 17.67
C PRO A 151 14.05 19.13 18.34
N TYR A 152 14.65 19.11 19.53
CA TYR A 152 15.03 20.34 20.25
C TYR A 152 16.09 21.15 19.51
N VAL A 153 16.90 20.46 18.69
CA VAL A 153 17.97 21.09 17.91
C VAL A 153 17.43 22.10 16.89
N LEU A 154 16.17 21.95 16.47
CA LEU A 154 15.55 22.86 15.51
C LEU A 154 15.59 24.32 16.01
N ASN A 155 15.40 24.55 17.31
CA ASN A 155 15.47 25.88 17.91
C ASN A 155 16.83 26.55 17.70
N TYR A 156 17.90 25.76 17.77
CA TYR A 156 19.24 26.28 17.49
C TYR A 156 19.42 26.53 16.00
N ILE A 157 18.79 25.78 15.09
CA ILE A 157 18.97 25.96 13.65
C ILE A 157 18.19 27.17 13.12
N LEU A 158 16.95 27.38 13.57
CA LEU A 158 16.06 28.44 13.09
C LEU A 158 16.39 29.84 13.62
N GLU A 159 17.27 29.98 14.61
CA GLU A 159 17.51 31.25 15.32
C GLU A 159 16.20 31.96 15.74
N THR A 160 15.35 31.29 16.53
CA THR A 160 14.18 31.96 17.14
C THR A 160 14.66 33.20 17.88
N ALA A 161 14.20 34.38 17.48
CA ALA A 161 14.58 35.65 18.08
C ALA A 161 14.19 35.64 19.56
N LYS A 162 15.16 35.35 20.44
CA LYS A 162 15.00 35.63 21.88
C LYS A 162 15.24 37.12 22.10
N ASP A 163 14.25 37.95 21.75
CA ASP A 163 14.12 39.27 22.35
C ASP A 163 13.57 39.10 23.77
N GLY A 164 14.44 39.26 24.76
CA GLY A 164 14.05 39.12 26.17
C GLY A 164 15.23 38.94 27.10
N ASN A 165 16.06 39.97 27.22
CA ASN A 165 17.02 40.08 28.31
C ASN A 165 16.25 40.01 29.66
N PRO A 166 16.62 39.15 30.63
CA PRO A 166 15.92 39.10 31.90
C PRO A 166 16.22 40.38 32.70
N GLN A 167 15.24 41.29 32.76
CA GLN A 167 15.34 42.54 33.52
C GLN A 167 15.57 42.24 35.01
N ARG A 168 16.72 42.70 35.53
CA ARG A 168 16.85 43.11 36.92
C ARG A 168 15.91 44.30 37.16
N SER A 169 15.02 44.13 38.11
CA SER A 169 14.09 45.09 38.67
C SER A 169 14.75 46.39 39.14
N SER A 170 14.24 47.54 38.70
CA SER A 170 14.03 48.73 39.55
C SER A 170 13.24 49.82 38.80
N SER A 171 11.95 49.91 39.14
CA SER A 171 11.20 51.13 39.51
C SER A 171 11.31 52.42 38.68
N VAL A 172 10.17 52.95 38.22
CA VAL A 172 9.48 54.18 38.68
C VAL A 172 8.60 54.81 37.57
N SER A 173 7.32 55.06 37.92
CA SER A 173 6.30 56.03 37.41
C SER A 173 5.75 55.88 35.99
N GLU A 174 4.45 55.58 35.78
CA GLU A 174 3.24 56.44 35.95
C GLU A 174 3.30 57.74 35.14
N ASP A 175 2.49 57.86 34.06
CA ASP A 175 1.22 58.61 33.99
C ASP A 175 0.80 58.83 32.49
N SER A 176 -0.37 58.32 32.05
CA SER A 176 -1.62 59.06 31.73
C SER A 176 -1.68 59.69 30.31
N THR A 177 -2.45 59.09 29.38
CA THR A 177 -3.80 59.51 28.85
C THR A 177 -3.79 60.81 28.03
N GLU A 178 -3.99 60.77 26.71
CA GLU A 178 -5.25 60.70 25.90
C GLU A 178 -5.58 62.05 25.24
N GLU A 179 -6.38 61.96 24.18
CA GLU A 179 -7.07 63.01 23.38
C GLU A 179 -6.28 63.60 22.19
N SER A 180 -6.63 63.49 20.89
CA SER A 180 -7.84 63.28 20.07
C SER A 180 -8.19 64.54 19.25
N PHE A 181 -8.08 64.40 17.91
CA PHE A 181 -8.82 65.05 16.81
C PHE A 181 -8.85 66.60 16.70
N SER A 182 -8.60 67.24 15.53
CA SER A 182 -9.50 67.20 14.37
C SER A 182 -9.02 68.10 13.18
N GLU A 183 -9.40 67.67 11.97
CA GLU A 183 -9.84 68.42 10.75
C GLU A 183 -8.93 69.44 10.02
N VAL A 184 -8.45 69.11 8.79
CA VAL A 184 -9.00 69.40 7.43
C VAL A 184 -8.76 70.83 6.91
N SER A 185 -7.97 70.96 5.83
CA SER A 185 -8.26 71.72 4.58
C SER A 185 -7.00 71.96 3.73
N SER A 186 -6.95 71.39 2.52
CA SER A 186 -5.99 71.71 1.44
C SER A 186 -6.51 72.91 0.59
N PRO A 187 -5.74 73.57 -0.31
CA PRO A 187 -5.31 72.95 -1.57
C PRO A 187 -3.99 73.44 -2.24
N ALA A 188 -3.43 72.52 -3.03
CA ALA A 188 -2.77 72.67 -4.34
C ALA A 188 -1.63 73.69 -4.55
N SER A 189 -0.41 73.14 -4.68
CA SER A 189 0.50 73.49 -5.80
C SER A 189 1.44 72.31 -6.09
N SER A 190 1.66 72.04 -7.37
CA SER A 190 2.47 70.94 -7.94
C SER A 190 3.16 71.49 -9.20
N PRO A 191 4.12 70.79 -9.84
CA PRO A 191 5.16 69.88 -9.33
C PRO A 191 6.56 70.17 -9.95
N SER A 192 7.63 69.54 -9.47
CA SER A 192 8.88 69.27 -10.23
C SER A 192 9.79 68.29 -9.45
N PRO A 193 10.60 67.47 -10.14
CA PRO A 193 10.73 66.04 -9.85
C PRO A 193 11.94 65.69 -8.97
N SER A 194 11.74 64.79 -8.01
CA SER A 194 12.81 64.06 -7.33
C SER A 194 12.82 62.60 -7.79
N THR A 195 14.02 62.17 -8.14
CA THR A 195 14.47 60.81 -8.44
C THR A 195 14.02 59.80 -7.37
N PRO A 196 13.71 58.55 -7.76
CA PRO A 196 13.23 57.55 -6.81
C PRO A 196 14.37 57.10 -5.89
N SER A 197 14.17 57.35 -4.60
CA SER A 197 14.89 56.70 -3.52
C SER A 197 14.68 55.18 -3.58
N SER A 198 15.77 54.46 -3.37
CA SER A 198 15.86 53.00 -3.22
C SER A 198 14.79 52.44 -2.27
N PRO A 199 14.24 51.23 -2.56
CA PRO A 199 13.31 50.57 -1.64
C PRO A 199 14.05 50.10 -0.37
N PRO A 200 13.35 50.03 0.78
CA PRO A 200 13.95 49.68 2.05
C PRO A 200 14.37 48.20 2.08
N GLN A 201 15.64 47.95 2.39
CA GLN A 201 16.18 46.61 2.64
C GLN A 201 15.75 46.12 4.03
N ASN A 202 14.62 45.44 4.11
CA ASN A 202 14.34 44.46 5.17
C ASN A 202 14.37 43.06 4.52
N SER A 203 15.57 42.53 4.29
CA SER A 203 15.75 41.14 3.88
C SER A 203 16.01 40.29 5.12
N SER A 204 14.99 39.61 5.63
CA SER A 204 15.17 38.44 6.49
C SER A 204 16.08 37.45 5.75
N GLN A 205 17.12 36.93 6.43
CA GLN A 205 17.98 35.92 5.82
C GLN A 205 17.18 34.65 5.54
N PRO A 206 17.44 33.94 4.43
CA PRO A 206 16.67 32.76 4.06
C PRO A 206 16.85 31.66 5.11
N ASP A 207 15.74 31.11 5.58
CA ASP A 207 15.71 30.01 6.52
C ASP A 207 15.83 28.65 5.80
N ILE A 208 16.04 27.57 6.55
CA ILE A 208 16.08 26.18 6.07
C ILE A 208 14.87 25.85 5.19
N ILE A 209 13.68 26.37 5.55
CA ILE A 209 12.44 26.14 4.81
C ILE A 209 12.44 26.87 3.46
N ASP A 210 12.95 28.10 3.40
CA ASP A 210 13.04 28.87 2.14
C ASP A 210 13.95 28.15 1.15
N ILE A 211 15.09 27.65 1.64
CA ILE A 211 16.07 26.95 0.81
C ILE A 211 15.52 25.60 0.33
N LEU A 212 14.86 24.82 1.19
CA LEU A 212 14.20 23.58 0.79
C LEU A 212 13.14 23.84 -0.29
N THR A 213 12.35 24.90 -0.14
CA THR A 213 11.34 25.31 -1.12
C THR A 213 11.96 25.69 -2.46
N GLN A 214 13.10 26.38 -2.44
CA GLN A 214 13.85 26.71 -3.65
C GLN A 214 14.43 25.45 -4.32
N LEU A 215 14.98 24.51 -3.56
CA LEU A 215 15.51 23.25 -4.08
C LEU A 215 14.41 22.34 -4.66
N MET A 216 13.19 22.38 -4.11
CA MET A 216 12.01 21.69 -4.66
C MET A 216 11.59 22.20 -6.05
N LYS A 217 12.05 23.39 -6.46
CA LYS A 217 11.81 23.98 -7.79
C LYS A 217 12.94 23.68 -8.78
N SER A 218 13.98 22.94 -8.38
CA SER A 218 15.11 22.59 -9.26
C SER A 218 14.66 21.77 -10.47
N GLN A 219 15.27 22.03 -11.64
CA GLN A 219 15.04 21.24 -12.86
C GLN A 219 15.59 19.81 -12.75
N LYS A 220 16.49 19.56 -11.79
CA LYS A 220 17.07 18.24 -11.54
C LYS A 220 16.13 17.44 -10.63
N SER A 221 15.42 16.46 -11.20
CA SER A 221 14.43 15.64 -10.47
C SER A 221 14.96 15.05 -9.16
N ARG A 222 16.20 14.54 -9.14
CA ARG A 222 16.84 13.98 -7.93
C ARG A 222 17.05 15.01 -6.82
N VAL A 223 17.33 16.27 -7.17
CA VAL A 223 17.51 17.36 -6.19
C VAL A 223 16.15 17.72 -5.60
N ALA A 224 15.15 17.92 -6.46
CA ALA A 224 13.80 18.25 -6.04
C ALA A 224 13.20 17.16 -5.12
N LEU A 225 13.33 15.88 -5.49
CA LEU A 225 12.89 14.75 -4.66
C LEU A 225 13.59 14.73 -3.29
N ARG A 226 14.91 14.95 -3.25
CA ARG A 226 15.66 14.95 -1.99
C ARG A 226 15.25 16.10 -1.07
N ALA A 227 14.92 17.26 -1.64
CA ALA A 227 14.36 18.37 -0.89
C ALA A 227 12.96 18.03 -0.33
N MET A 228 12.09 17.39 -1.12
CA MET A 228 10.78 16.91 -0.65
C MET A 228 10.91 15.90 0.50
N GLU A 229 11.81 14.93 0.39
CA GLU A 229 12.12 13.98 1.48
C GLU A 229 12.54 14.71 2.76
N SER A 230 13.35 15.77 2.63
CA SER A 230 13.80 16.58 3.76
C SER A 230 12.64 17.30 4.45
N VAL A 231 11.70 17.86 3.66
CA VAL A 231 10.48 18.46 4.19
C VAL A 231 9.60 17.42 4.89
N MET A 232 9.46 16.22 4.33
CA MET A 232 8.74 15.12 4.99
C MET A 232 9.38 14.72 6.33
N LEU A 233 10.71 14.77 6.45
CA LEU A 233 11.38 14.52 7.72
C LEU A 233 11.00 15.55 8.78
N LEU A 234 10.88 16.83 8.40
CA LEU A 234 10.47 17.90 9.32
C LEU A 234 8.99 17.80 9.69
N THR A 235 8.10 17.53 8.73
CA THR A 235 6.66 17.42 9.00
C THR A 235 6.25 16.14 9.72
N SER A 236 7.12 15.12 9.76
CA SER A 236 6.88 13.87 10.49
C SER A 236 7.37 13.88 11.95
N ILE A 237 7.74 15.04 12.49
CA ILE A 237 8.15 15.18 13.90
C ILE A 237 6.91 15.14 14.79
N ALA A 238 6.85 14.16 15.70
CA ALA A 238 5.72 13.96 16.60
C ALA A 238 5.68 14.91 17.80
N GLN A 239 6.78 15.61 18.09
CA GLN A 239 6.89 16.49 19.26
C GLN A 239 6.10 17.79 19.06
N GLU A 240 5.15 18.04 19.95
CA GLU A 240 4.17 19.13 19.82
C GLU A 240 4.82 20.52 19.79
N ASP A 241 5.81 20.79 20.64
CA ASP A 241 6.48 22.11 20.67
C ASP A 241 7.22 22.41 19.37
N THR A 242 7.93 21.42 18.81
CA THR A 242 8.65 21.54 17.54
C THR A 242 7.68 21.67 16.37
N ALA A 243 6.55 20.95 16.41
CA ALA A 243 5.50 21.06 15.41
C ALA A 243 4.83 22.44 15.44
N LYS A 244 4.55 22.99 16.63
CA LYS A 244 4.06 24.37 16.80
C LYS A 244 5.07 25.39 16.28
N LEU A 245 6.34 25.23 16.63
CA LEU A 245 7.42 26.07 16.12
C LEU A 245 7.46 26.07 14.59
N LEU A 246 7.41 24.89 13.96
CA LEU A 246 7.38 24.79 12.50
C LEU A 246 6.12 25.41 11.89
N ALA A 247 4.96 25.28 12.54
CA ALA A 247 3.71 25.78 12.01
C ALA A 247 3.52 27.30 12.19
N GLU A 248 3.98 27.86 13.31
CA GLU A 248 3.75 29.26 13.70
C GLU A 248 4.94 30.17 13.37
N GLU A 249 6.17 29.70 13.57
CA GLU A 249 7.39 30.52 13.41
C GLU A 249 8.05 30.34 12.03
N THR A 250 7.55 29.44 11.17
CA THR A 250 8.07 29.26 9.81
C THR A 250 6.98 29.32 8.74
N PRO A 251 7.29 29.76 7.51
CA PRO A 251 6.32 29.81 6.41
C PRO A 251 5.97 28.44 5.82
N LEU A 252 6.37 27.33 6.46
CA LEU A 252 6.28 25.97 5.93
C LEU A 252 4.87 25.60 5.47
N CYS A 253 3.85 25.85 6.30
CA CYS A 253 2.45 25.51 5.97
C CYS A 253 1.95 26.27 4.73
N ALA A 254 2.26 27.57 4.64
CA ALA A 254 1.86 28.40 3.51
C ALA A 254 2.60 27.99 2.23
N LEU A 255 3.90 27.71 2.32
CA LEU A 255 4.71 27.29 1.17
C LEU A 255 4.31 25.89 0.68
N LEU A 256 4.00 24.96 1.58
CA LEU A 256 3.48 23.64 1.23
C LEU A 256 2.14 23.73 0.52
N SER A 257 1.19 24.52 1.04
CA SER A 257 -0.12 24.68 0.40
C SER A 257 0.01 25.33 -0.98
N GLN A 258 0.82 26.39 -1.10
CA GLN A 258 1.10 27.03 -2.38
C GLN A 258 1.73 26.02 -3.36
N ARG A 259 2.71 25.25 -2.92
CA ARG A 259 3.38 24.27 -3.78
C ARG A 259 2.45 23.16 -4.23
N LEU A 260 1.57 22.68 -3.36
CA LEU A 260 0.54 21.70 -3.72
C LEU A 260 -0.43 22.28 -4.74
N CYS A 261 -0.87 23.54 -4.58
CA CYS A 261 -1.68 24.23 -5.57
C CYS A 261 -0.95 24.40 -6.91
N GLU A 262 0.33 24.79 -6.90
CA GLU A 262 1.17 24.88 -8.11
C GLU A 262 1.26 23.52 -8.82
N LEU A 263 1.57 22.45 -8.08
CA LEU A 263 1.65 21.10 -8.61
C LEU A 263 0.31 20.63 -9.18
N TYR A 264 -0.80 20.88 -8.48
CA TYR A 264 -2.14 20.59 -8.96
C TYR A 264 -2.44 21.31 -10.28
N CYS A 265 -2.11 22.60 -10.37
CA CYS A 265 -2.26 23.38 -11.61
C CYS A 265 -1.34 22.90 -12.75
N THR A 266 -0.24 22.20 -12.45
CA THR A 266 0.63 21.60 -13.47
C THR A 266 0.11 20.28 -14.02
N ILE A 267 -0.88 19.65 -13.37
CA ILE A 267 -1.50 18.43 -13.89
C ILE A 267 -2.23 18.80 -15.18
N PRO A 268 -1.86 18.22 -16.33
CA PRO A 268 -2.50 18.53 -17.59
C PRO A 268 -3.97 18.11 -17.55
N THR A 269 -4.86 18.99 -18.02
CA THR A 269 -6.31 18.72 -18.06
C THR A 269 -6.69 17.69 -19.12
N THR A 270 -5.82 17.47 -20.12
CA THR A 270 -5.97 16.47 -21.16
C THR A 270 -4.65 15.74 -21.39
N LEU A 271 -4.73 14.44 -21.65
CA LEU A 271 -3.57 13.61 -21.97
C LEU A 271 -3.65 13.20 -23.43
N HIS A 272 -2.56 13.37 -24.20
CA HIS A 272 -2.55 12.89 -25.57
C HIS A 272 -2.38 11.36 -25.58
N PRO A 273 -3.07 10.60 -26.46
CA PRO A 273 -2.94 9.13 -26.50
C PRO A 273 -1.50 8.63 -26.69
N ALA A 274 -0.65 9.40 -27.36
CA ALA A 274 0.77 9.07 -27.53
C ALA A 274 1.57 9.12 -26.21
N ASP A 275 1.12 9.87 -25.21
CA ASP A 275 1.77 9.96 -23.90
C ASP A 275 1.50 8.74 -23.02
N LEU A 276 0.51 7.91 -23.38
CA LEU A 276 0.22 6.66 -22.66
C LEU A 276 1.42 5.72 -22.62
N HIS A 277 2.17 5.63 -23.72
CA HIS A 277 3.39 4.84 -23.78
C HIS A 277 4.47 5.37 -22.83
N ILE A 278 4.56 6.71 -22.69
CA ILE A 278 5.50 7.36 -21.77
C ILE A 278 5.09 7.06 -20.32
N ILE A 279 3.80 7.14 -20.01
CA ILE A 279 3.27 6.76 -18.68
C ILE A 279 3.62 5.30 -18.38
N HIS A 280 3.38 4.39 -19.31
CA HIS A 280 3.68 2.97 -19.13
C HIS A 280 5.16 2.73 -18.83
N GLN A 281 6.06 3.31 -19.64
CA GLN A 281 7.50 3.07 -19.53
C GLN A 281 8.12 3.81 -18.34
N GLN A 282 7.87 5.11 -18.21
CA GLN A 282 8.56 5.94 -17.22
C GLN A 282 7.93 5.86 -15.85
N TRP A 283 6.59 5.82 -15.77
CA TRP A 283 5.89 5.85 -14.50
C TRP A 283 5.52 4.45 -14.00
N LEU A 284 4.73 3.67 -14.77
CA LEU A 284 4.31 2.33 -14.33
C LEU A 284 5.51 1.40 -14.17
N THR A 285 6.31 1.23 -15.22
CA THR A 285 7.47 0.32 -15.19
C THR A 285 8.66 0.93 -14.44
N GLY A 286 8.97 2.21 -14.69
CA GLY A 286 10.16 2.86 -14.14
C GLY A 286 10.05 3.23 -12.65
N ILE A 287 8.85 3.48 -12.13
CA ILE A 287 8.63 3.98 -10.75
C ILE A 287 7.72 3.04 -9.97
N VAL A 288 6.54 2.71 -10.47
CA VAL A 288 5.52 1.97 -9.70
C VAL A 288 5.94 0.52 -9.47
N GLN A 289 6.41 -0.19 -10.51
CA GLN A 289 6.79 -1.60 -10.39
C GLN A 289 7.90 -1.86 -9.35
N PRO A 290 9.04 -1.13 -9.33
CA PRO A 290 10.06 -1.31 -8.29
C PRO A 290 9.55 -1.06 -6.88
N GLN A 291 8.59 -0.14 -6.73
CA GLN A 291 7.99 0.18 -5.43
C GLN A 291 6.97 -0.87 -4.97
N LEU A 292 6.29 -1.54 -5.89
CA LEU A 292 5.41 -2.67 -5.56
C LEU A 292 6.19 -3.95 -5.22
N LEU A 293 7.39 -4.12 -5.82
CA LEU A 293 8.25 -5.29 -5.64
C LEU A 293 9.37 -5.08 -4.61
N GLN A 294 9.27 -4.04 -3.79
CA GLN A 294 10.28 -3.75 -2.77
C GLN A 294 10.18 -4.71 -1.58
N MET A 295 11.26 -4.82 -0.80
CA MET A 295 11.31 -5.69 0.38
C MET A 295 10.73 -5.05 1.66
N SER A 296 10.47 -3.74 1.65
CA SER A 296 9.94 -3.02 2.80
C SER A 296 8.44 -3.24 2.92
N GLU A 297 7.97 -3.82 4.03
CA GLU A 297 6.55 -4.04 4.32
C GLU A 297 5.74 -2.74 4.26
N ALA A 298 6.18 -1.69 4.97
CA ALA A 298 5.55 -0.38 4.93
C ALA A 298 5.54 0.21 3.50
N GLY A 299 6.59 -0.07 2.73
CA GLY A 299 6.66 0.33 1.33
C GLY A 299 5.63 -0.38 0.46
N VAL A 300 5.54 -1.71 0.55
CA VAL A 300 4.55 -2.52 -0.18
C VAL A 300 3.13 -2.08 0.19
N LEU A 301 2.82 -1.87 1.47
CA LEU A 301 1.51 -1.42 1.93
C LEU A 301 1.12 -0.07 1.32
N VAL A 302 1.97 0.94 1.44
CA VAL A 302 1.69 2.28 0.91
C VAL A 302 1.47 2.25 -0.60
N HIS A 303 2.34 1.57 -1.34
CA HIS A 303 2.23 1.54 -2.80
C HIS A 303 1.07 0.66 -3.30
N THR A 304 0.73 -0.43 -2.60
CA THR A 304 -0.48 -1.22 -2.92
C THR A 304 -1.76 -0.44 -2.63
N ALA A 305 -1.80 0.33 -1.53
CA ALA A 305 -2.93 1.19 -1.20
C ALA A 305 -3.09 2.34 -2.21
N LEU A 306 -1.97 2.97 -2.62
CA LEU A 306 -1.95 3.97 -3.69
C LEU A 306 -2.45 3.37 -5.01
N LEU A 307 -1.97 2.19 -5.37
CA LEU A 307 -2.43 1.46 -6.57
C LEU A 307 -3.94 1.19 -6.51
N SER A 308 -4.45 0.74 -5.38
CA SER A 308 -5.90 0.54 -5.17
C SER A 308 -6.69 1.83 -5.38
N CYS A 309 -6.17 2.95 -4.86
CA CYS A 309 -6.75 4.27 -5.08
C CYS A 309 -6.71 4.66 -6.56
N THR A 310 -5.61 4.41 -7.26
CA THR A 310 -5.48 4.65 -8.70
C THR A 310 -6.50 3.84 -9.50
N VAL A 311 -6.63 2.54 -9.25
CA VAL A 311 -7.64 1.68 -9.89
C VAL A 311 -9.06 2.22 -9.65
N ARG A 312 -9.35 2.69 -8.42
CA ARG A 312 -10.66 3.24 -8.08
C ARG A 312 -11.05 4.48 -8.87
N HIS A 313 -10.09 5.38 -9.11
CA HIS A 313 -10.34 6.71 -9.67
C HIS A 313 -10.01 6.85 -11.17
N ILE A 314 -9.53 5.79 -11.83
CA ILE A 314 -9.38 5.82 -13.29
C ILE A 314 -10.77 5.73 -13.93
N HIS A 315 -11.10 6.78 -14.69
CA HIS A 315 -12.34 6.88 -15.48
C HIS A 315 -12.10 6.71 -16.99
N SER A 316 -10.86 6.92 -17.46
CA SER A 316 -10.51 6.77 -18.88
C SER A 316 -10.27 5.31 -19.23
N SER A 317 -10.98 4.79 -20.23
CA SER A 317 -10.84 3.41 -20.71
C SER A 317 -9.44 3.11 -21.22
N ALA A 318 -8.79 4.05 -21.91
CA ALA A 318 -7.43 3.86 -22.42
C ALA A 318 -6.38 3.73 -21.30
N LEU A 319 -6.50 4.55 -20.24
CA LEU A 319 -5.62 4.44 -19.06
C LEU A 319 -5.88 3.16 -18.27
N LEU A 320 -7.15 2.74 -18.19
CA LEU A 320 -7.52 1.48 -17.55
C LEU A 320 -6.90 0.29 -18.30
N GLN A 321 -7.00 0.25 -19.62
CA GLN A 321 -6.41 -0.81 -20.44
C GLN A 321 -4.88 -0.89 -20.27
N GLU A 322 -4.19 0.24 -20.27
CA GLU A 322 -2.75 0.30 -20.01
C GLU A 322 -2.38 -0.18 -18.59
N LEU A 323 -3.18 0.20 -17.58
CA LEU A 323 -2.97 -0.26 -16.21
C LEU A 323 -3.22 -1.76 -16.08
N VAL A 324 -4.29 -2.29 -16.69
CA VAL A 324 -4.61 -3.72 -16.71
C VAL A 324 -3.50 -4.49 -17.42
N HIS A 325 -3.01 -3.99 -18.55
CA HIS A 325 -1.88 -4.56 -19.28
C HIS A 325 -0.61 -4.61 -18.41
N PHE A 326 -0.30 -3.51 -17.73
CA PHE A 326 0.84 -3.43 -16.80
C PHE A 326 0.71 -4.37 -15.60
N LEU A 327 -0.48 -4.53 -15.01
CA LEU A 327 -0.67 -5.36 -13.82
C LEU A 327 -0.79 -6.85 -14.13
N LEU A 328 -1.51 -7.20 -15.19
CA LEU A 328 -1.96 -8.56 -15.48
C LEU A 328 -1.37 -9.17 -16.75
N GLY A 329 -0.69 -8.39 -17.59
CA GLY A 329 -0.18 -8.83 -18.89
C GLY A 329 -1.26 -9.07 -19.96
N ASN A 330 -0.85 -9.54 -21.14
CA ASN A 330 -1.74 -9.84 -22.28
C ASN A 330 -1.88 -11.34 -22.59
N ASP A 331 -1.37 -12.21 -21.73
CA ASP A 331 -1.33 -13.64 -22.02
C ASP A 331 -2.74 -14.26 -21.96
N THR A 332 -3.13 -14.92 -23.04
CA THR A 332 -4.42 -15.62 -23.17
C THR A 332 -4.29 -17.14 -22.98
N HIS A 333 -3.06 -17.65 -22.86
CA HIS A 333 -2.80 -19.08 -22.66
C HIS A 333 -3.12 -19.51 -21.22
N HIS A 334 -3.53 -20.77 -21.05
CA HIS A 334 -3.80 -21.36 -19.75
C HIS A 334 -2.52 -21.37 -18.91
N GLU A 335 -2.62 -21.06 -17.62
CA GLU A 335 -1.47 -21.21 -16.72
C GLU A 335 -1.13 -22.68 -16.53
N GLN A 336 0.17 -22.99 -16.50
CA GLN A 336 0.67 -24.30 -16.11
C GLN A 336 1.17 -24.23 -14.67
N GLN A 337 0.96 -25.30 -13.91
CA GLN A 337 1.50 -25.43 -12.56
C GLN A 337 3.02 -25.61 -12.67
N THR A 338 3.78 -24.55 -12.43
CA THR A 338 5.26 -24.59 -12.39
C THR A 338 5.76 -24.20 -11.01
N ASP A 339 6.70 -24.96 -10.44
CA ASP A 339 7.33 -24.67 -9.15
C ASP A 339 8.26 -23.44 -9.20
N THR A 340 8.62 -22.99 -10.41
CA THR A 340 9.40 -21.77 -10.65
C THR A 340 8.46 -20.60 -10.99
N PRO A 341 8.79 -19.36 -10.56
CA PRO A 341 8.01 -18.19 -10.94
C PRO A 341 7.87 -18.14 -12.46
N PRO A 342 6.64 -17.99 -13.00
CA PRO A 342 6.39 -18.11 -14.42
C PRO A 342 7.15 -17.03 -15.19
N HIS A 343 7.70 -17.40 -16.35
CA HIS A 343 8.40 -16.48 -17.25
C HIS A 343 7.49 -15.38 -17.85
N THR A 344 6.17 -15.48 -17.70
CA THR A 344 5.20 -14.68 -18.46
C THR A 344 4.95 -13.29 -17.86
N HIS A 345 4.60 -13.17 -16.58
CA HIS A 345 4.32 -11.86 -15.97
C HIS A 345 4.64 -11.79 -14.47
N LEU A 346 5.88 -11.38 -14.15
CA LEU A 346 6.46 -11.37 -12.80
C LEU A 346 5.65 -10.52 -11.81
N LEU A 347 5.17 -9.34 -12.22
CA LEU A 347 4.41 -8.44 -11.35
C LEU A 347 3.08 -9.07 -10.91
N ARG A 348 2.37 -9.71 -11.85
CA ARG A 348 1.09 -10.39 -11.57
C ARG A 348 1.30 -11.51 -10.55
N TYR A 349 2.32 -12.33 -10.76
CA TYR A 349 2.68 -13.43 -9.86
C TYR A 349 2.94 -12.92 -8.45
N HIS A 350 3.80 -11.92 -8.27
CA HIS A 350 4.09 -11.37 -6.95
C HIS A 350 2.89 -10.70 -6.28
N LEU A 351 2.06 -9.98 -7.03
CA LEU A 351 0.83 -9.40 -6.47
C LEU A 351 -0.13 -10.49 -6.01
N ILE A 352 -0.25 -11.61 -6.72
CA ILE A 352 -1.07 -12.75 -6.27
C ILE A 352 -0.44 -13.41 -5.04
N GLU A 353 0.88 -13.59 -4.98
CA GLU A 353 1.59 -14.10 -3.78
C GLU A 353 1.40 -13.19 -2.57
N HIS A 354 1.29 -11.87 -2.76
CA HIS A 354 1.02 -10.94 -1.66
C HIS A 354 -0.35 -11.19 -1.00
N CYS A 355 -1.32 -11.79 -1.71
CA CYS A 355 -2.58 -12.24 -1.12
C CYS A 355 -2.41 -13.43 -0.15
N ASP A 356 -1.29 -14.17 -0.22
CA ASP A 356 -0.88 -15.21 0.74
C ASP A 356 0.36 -14.85 1.57
N HIS A 357 0.58 -13.54 1.78
CA HIS A 357 1.71 -13.06 2.56
C HIS A 357 1.59 -13.37 4.06
N ILE A 358 2.73 -13.44 4.76
CA ILE A 358 2.81 -13.68 6.21
C ILE A 358 2.18 -12.52 7.01
N SER A 359 2.30 -11.29 6.48
CA SER A 359 1.61 -10.11 7.02
C SER A 359 0.19 -10.04 6.48
N ASP A 360 -0.78 -10.17 7.38
CA ASP A 360 -2.21 -10.10 7.07
C ASP A 360 -2.59 -8.74 6.47
N GLU A 361 -1.93 -7.64 6.87
CA GLU A 361 -2.19 -6.30 6.34
C GLU A 361 -1.86 -6.21 4.84
N ILE A 362 -0.74 -6.83 4.42
CA ILE A 362 -0.36 -6.89 3.01
C ILE A 362 -1.42 -7.69 2.25
N SER A 363 -1.80 -8.87 2.75
CA SER A 363 -2.81 -9.71 2.10
C SER A 363 -4.17 -9.02 1.99
N ILE A 364 -4.65 -8.38 3.06
CA ILE A 364 -5.89 -7.58 3.07
C ILE A 364 -5.83 -6.45 2.04
N THR A 365 -4.72 -5.70 2.02
CA THR A 365 -4.58 -4.53 1.13
C THR A 365 -4.52 -4.97 -0.33
N THR A 366 -3.79 -6.05 -0.63
CA THR A 366 -3.68 -6.57 -2.00
C THR A 366 -4.98 -7.23 -2.47
N LEU A 367 -5.70 -7.96 -1.61
CA LEU A 367 -7.03 -8.50 -1.93
C LEU A 367 -8.03 -7.37 -2.24
N ARG A 368 -8.03 -6.29 -1.45
CA ARG A 368 -8.86 -5.09 -1.72
C ARG A 368 -8.51 -4.43 -3.05
N MET A 369 -7.23 -4.42 -3.43
CA MET A 369 -6.78 -3.93 -4.74
C MET A 369 -7.40 -4.75 -5.87
N PHE A 370 -7.35 -6.08 -5.78
CA PHE A 370 -7.97 -6.98 -6.76
C PHE A 370 -9.50 -6.85 -6.77
N GLU A 371 -10.15 -6.71 -5.62
CA GLU A 371 -11.59 -6.46 -5.55
C GLU A 371 -11.98 -5.16 -6.27
N GLU A 372 -11.20 -4.10 -6.10
CA GLU A 372 -11.39 -2.82 -6.79
C GLU A 372 -11.15 -2.96 -8.30
N LEU A 373 -10.18 -3.79 -8.70
CA LEU A 373 -9.91 -4.10 -10.10
C LEU A 373 -11.08 -4.85 -10.74
N LEU A 374 -11.67 -5.83 -10.05
CA LEU A 374 -12.87 -6.55 -10.51
C LEU A 374 -14.10 -5.65 -10.71
N LYS A 375 -14.13 -4.43 -10.14
CA LYS A 375 -15.21 -3.46 -10.36
C LYS A 375 -15.05 -2.68 -11.68
N ARG A 376 -13.94 -2.82 -12.39
CA ARG A 376 -13.61 -2.03 -13.59
C ARG A 376 -14.13 -2.69 -14.88
N PRO A 377 -14.57 -1.90 -15.87
CA PRO A 377 -15.14 -2.40 -17.12
C PRO A 377 -14.07 -2.87 -18.13
N ASP A 378 -13.26 -3.86 -17.75
CA ASP A 378 -12.29 -4.50 -18.65
C ASP A 378 -12.36 -6.04 -18.53
N ARG A 379 -12.74 -6.70 -19.64
CA ARG A 379 -12.86 -8.16 -19.74
C ARG A 379 -11.54 -8.88 -19.47
N ASN A 380 -10.40 -8.26 -19.78
CA ASN A 380 -9.08 -8.88 -19.61
C ASN A 380 -8.77 -9.15 -18.14
N ILE A 381 -9.39 -8.41 -17.22
CA ILE A 381 -9.23 -8.62 -15.77
C ILE A 381 -9.69 -10.01 -15.39
N LEU A 382 -10.96 -10.35 -15.67
CA LEU A 382 -11.48 -11.68 -15.40
C LEU A 382 -10.80 -12.76 -16.22
N ASN A 383 -10.45 -12.46 -17.49
CA ASN A 383 -9.78 -13.42 -18.34
C ASN A 383 -8.39 -13.82 -17.80
N SER A 384 -7.57 -12.83 -17.43
CA SER A 384 -6.21 -13.06 -16.93
C SER A 384 -6.18 -13.63 -15.51
N LEU A 385 -7.16 -13.30 -14.67
CA LEU A 385 -7.22 -13.81 -13.30
C LEU A 385 -7.86 -15.21 -13.21
N VAL A 386 -8.89 -15.50 -14.01
CA VAL A 386 -9.73 -16.68 -13.80
C VAL A 386 -10.12 -17.41 -15.09
N LEU A 387 -10.75 -16.72 -16.06
CA LEU A 387 -11.50 -17.41 -17.12
C LEU A 387 -10.60 -18.25 -18.03
N ARG A 388 -9.41 -17.77 -18.37
CA ARG A 388 -8.48 -18.53 -19.23
C ARG A 388 -8.12 -19.90 -18.68
N ASN A 389 -8.24 -20.13 -17.38
CA ASN A 389 -7.98 -21.45 -16.77
C ASN A 389 -9.23 -22.33 -16.68
N LEU A 390 -10.43 -21.74 -16.72
CA LEU A 390 -11.70 -22.45 -16.60
C LEU A 390 -12.35 -22.76 -17.96
N GLU A 391 -11.98 -22.05 -19.02
CA GLU A 391 -12.59 -22.21 -20.36
C GLU A 391 -12.44 -23.62 -20.95
N GLY A 392 -11.38 -24.35 -20.61
CA GLY A 392 -11.14 -25.71 -21.09
C GLY A 392 -11.95 -26.80 -20.36
N ARG A 393 -12.67 -26.45 -19.28
CA ARG A 393 -13.45 -27.37 -18.42
C ARG A 393 -12.75 -28.67 -18.01
N SER A 394 -11.41 -28.68 -17.97
CA SER A 394 -10.60 -29.86 -17.62
C SER A 394 -10.71 -30.27 -16.14
N TYR A 395 -11.42 -29.48 -15.33
CA TYR A 395 -11.81 -29.83 -13.97
C TYR A 395 -12.96 -30.85 -13.91
N ARG A 396 -13.67 -31.13 -15.01
CA ARG A 396 -14.73 -32.14 -15.06
C ARG A 396 -14.19 -33.51 -15.48
N LEU A 397 -14.74 -34.57 -14.90
CA LEU A 397 -14.43 -35.93 -15.33
C LEU A 397 -15.06 -36.20 -16.71
N PRO A 398 -14.30 -36.68 -17.71
CA PRO A 398 -14.85 -37.04 -19.02
C PRO A 398 -15.91 -38.14 -18.88
N GLY A 399 -17.15 -37.87 -19.33
CA GLY A 399 -18.24 -38.85 -19.35
C GLY A 399 -19.35 -38.66 -18.31
N SER A 400 -19.31 -37.62 -17.48
CA SER A 400 -20.25 -37.42 -16.37
C SER A 400 -21.45 -36.49 -16.67
N GLY A 401 -21.93 -36.43 -17.92
CA GLY A 401 -23.09 -35.61 -18.31
C GLY A 401 -23.50 -35.82 -19.76
N GLU A 402 -24.81 -35.74 -20.03
CA GLU A 402 -25.57 -36.11 -21.24
C GLU A 402 -25.15 -35.41 -22.56
N ASP A 403 -23.91 -35.53 -23.01
CA ASP A 403 -23.46 -35.03 -24.32
C ASP A 403 -23.20 -36.20 -25.30
N ARG A 404 -24.20 -37.07 -25.51
CA ARG A 404 -24.29 -37.91 -26.71
C ARG A 404 -25.56 -37.56 -27.49
N PRO A 405 -25.50 -36.77 -28.57
CA PRO A 405 -26.58 -36.71 -29.53
C PRO A 405 -26.51 -37.98 -30.40
N GLY A 406 -27.37 -38.96 -30.08
CA GLY A 406 -27.66 -40.09 -30.96
C GLY A 406 -26.71 -41.28 -30.82
N ALA A 407 -27.07 -42.24 -29.97
CA ALA A 407 -26.80 -43.65 -30.19
C ALA A 407 -27.86 -44.44 -29.42
N GLU A 408 -28.55 -45.29 -30.16
CA GLU A 408 -29.70 -46.09 -29.76
C GLU A 408 -29.39 -47.00 -28.56
N CYS A 409 -30.41 -47.24 -27.74
CA CYS A 409 -30.42 -48.26 -26.70
C CYS A 409 -29.94 -49.60 -27.26
N ASP A 410 -28.96 -50.22 -26.61
CA ASP A 410 -28.88 -51.68 -26.59
C ASP A 410 -28.15 -52.20 -25.35
N ALA A 411 -28.85 -53.13 -24.69
CA ALA A 411 -28.39 -54.24 -23.85
C ALA A 411 -27.59 -53.97 -22.55
N LEU A 412 -28.33 -54.05 -21.44
CA LEU A 412 -28.07 -54.87 -20.24
C LEU A 412 -26.72 -55.61 -20.18
N GLU A 413 -25.93 -55.35 -19.12
CA GLU A 413 -25.26 -56.42 -18.36
C GLU A 413 -25.27 -56.08 -16.87
N GLU A 414 -25.82 -57.02 -16.11
CA GLU A 414 -25.85 -57.11 -14.65
C GLU A 414 -24.43 -57.16 -14.08
N SER A 415 -24.22 -56.52 -12.93
CA SER A 415 -23.22 -56.94 -11.95
C SER A 415 -23.63 -56.40 -10.57
N ASP A 416 -24.40 -57.22 -9.86
CA ASP A 416 -24.49 -57.22 -8.41
C ASP A 416 -23.10 -57.31 -7.78
N GLU A 417 -22.77 -56.43 -6.83
CA GLU A 417 -21.88 -56.73 -5.69
C GLU A 417 -21.99 -55.62 -4.61
N LEU A 418 -22.95 -55.84 -3.71
CA LEU A 418 -22.96 -55.61 -2.25
C LEU A 418 -21.96 -54.60 -1.62
N GLU A 419 -22.48 -53.65 -0.84
CA GLU A 419 -22.37 -53.65 0.63
C GLU A 419 -23.31 -52.58 1.23
N GLU A 420 -24.36 -53.04 1.91
CA GLU A 420 -25.31 -52.21 2.67
C GLU A 420 -24.65 -51.78 3.99
N ASP A 421 -24.54 -50.46 4.20
CA ASP A 421 -24.09 -49.86 5.47
C ASP A 421 -25.23 -49.91 6.51
N PRO A 422 -25.04 -50.46 7.73
CA PRO A 422 -26.15 -50.80 8.64
C PRO A 422 -26.75 -49.63 9.43
N PHE A 423 -26.53 -48.37 9.05
CA PHE A 423 -26.84 -47.23 9.93
C PHE A 423 -28.10 -46.42 9.59
N PHE A 424 -28.80 -46.73 8.49
CA PHE A 424 -30.02 -46.01 8.09
C PHE A 424 -31.10 -46.95 7.54
N THR A 425 -31.80 -47.64 8.42
CA THR A 425 -33.11 -48.23 8.14
C THR A 425 -34.18 -47.62 9.04
N ASP A 426 -35.25 -47.17 8.39
CA ASP A 426 -36.60 -46.87 8.88
C ASP A 426 -36.89 -45.55 9.62
N SER A 427 -37.45 -44.59 8.86
CA SER A 427 -38.78 -44.07 9.17
C SER A 427 -39.45 -43.42 7.94
N GLU A 428 -40.39 -44.18 7.37
CA GLU A 428 -41.73 -43.78 6.91
C GLU A 428 -41.91 -42.43 6.19
N PHE A 429 -42.04 -42.48 4.85
CA PHE A 429 -43.17 -41.83 4.17
C PHE A 429 -43.62 -42.68 2.97
N SER A 430 -44.75 -43.36 3.16
CA SER A 430 -45.52 -44.03 2.12
C SER A 430 -46.24 -42.99 1.26
N GLY A 431 -46.13 -43.11 -0.06
CA GLY A 431 -46.85 -42.28 -1.02
C GLY A 431 -46.48 -42.59 -2.46
N SER A 432 -46.77 -43.81 -2.91
CA SER A 432 -46.73 -44.19 -4.32
C SER A 432 -47.68 -43.34 -5.16
N GLU A 433 -47.22 -42.77 -6.27
CA GLU A 433 -47.93 -42.82 -7.57
C GLU A 433 -46.94 -42.74 -8.74
N SER A 434 -47.06 -43.72 -9.62
CA SER A 434 -46.35 -43.87 -10.89
C SER A 434 -46.97 -42.98 -11.95
N LEU A 435 -46.21 -42.09 -12.61
CA LEU A 435 -46.60 -41.53 -13.91
C LEU A 435 -45.39 -41.29 -14.82
N LEU A 436 -45.11 -42.28 -15.67
CA LEU A 436 -44.44 -42.08 -16.95
C LEU A 436 -45.35 -41.25 -17.86
N SER A 437 -44.97 -40.00 -18.12
CA SER A 437 -45.09 -39.29 -19.41
C SER A 437 -45.10 -37.79 -19.15
N LEU A 438 -43.99 -37.08 -19.37
CA LEU A 438 -44.06 -35.63 -19.40
C LEU A 438 -43.23 -35.03 -20.54
N SER A 439 -43.97 -34.20 -21.27
CA SER A 439 -43.54 -33.41 -22.41
C SER A 439 -42.66 -32.25 -21.94
N ARG A 440 -42.19 -31.45 -22.91
CA ARG A 440 -41.34 -30.24 -22.87
C ARG A 440 -41.44 -29.26 -21.67
N ASP A 441 -42.41 -29.41 -20.75
CA ASP A 441 -42.50 -28.70 -19.46
C ASP A 441 -41.57 -29.25 -18.37
N GLU A 442 -41.10 -30.51 -18.46
CA GLU A 442 -40.19 -31.10 -17.46
C GLU A 442 -38.76 -30.51 -17.45
N ARG A 443 -38.31 -29.91 -18.56
CA ARG A 443 -36.99 -29.25 -18.63
C ARG A 443 -36.92 -27.93 -17.86
N ARG A 444 -38.07 -27.29 -17.60
CA ARG A 444 -38.17 -26.08 -16.78
C ARG A 444 -38.38 -26.40 -15.29
N SER A 445 -39.02 -27.53 -14.97
CA SER A 445 -39.08 -28.02 -13.59
C SER A 445 -37.74 -28.61 -13.11
N SER A 446 -36.93 -29.20 -13.99
CA SER A 446 -35.61 -29.76 -13.60
C SER A 446 -34.62 -28.67 -13.20
N THR A 447 -34.52 -27.57 -13.96
CA THR A 447 -33.63 -26.43 -13.64
C THR A 447 -34.06 -25.74 -12.36
N ARG A 448 -35.37 -25.58 -12.13
CA ARG A 448 -35.92 -24.97 -10.91
C ARG A 448 -35.67 -25.82 -9.67
N THR A 449 -35.76 -27.14 -9.78
CA THR A 449 -35.47 -28.09 -8.69
C THR A 449 -33.97 -28.10 -8.38
N GLN A 450 -33.13 -28.15 -9.41
CA GLN A 450 -31.67 -28.14 -9.28
C GLN A 450 -31.13 -26.86 -8.63
N ILE A 451 -31.76 -25.70 -8.87
CA ILE A 451 -31.32 -24.43 -8.24
C ILE A 451 -31.81 -24.32 -6.79
N ALA A 452 -33.03 -24.77 -6.49
CA ALA A 452 -33.51 -24.87 -5.11
C ALA A 452 -32.61 -25.82 -4.30
N GLU A 453 -32.19 -26.93 -4.90
CA GLU A 453 -31.21 -27.85 -4.36
C GLU A 453 -29.83 -27.20 -4.16
N THR A 454 -29.35 -26.39 -5.11
CA THR A 454 -28.09 -25.64 -4.95
C THR A 454 -28.16 -24.63 -3.80
N VAL A 455 -29.22 -23.83 -3.72
CA VAL A 455 -29.42 -22.87 -2.62
C VAL A 455 -29.46 -23.59 -1.28
N ASN A 456 -30.23 -24.68 -1.19
CA ASN A 456 -30.31 -25.50 0.02
C ASN A 456 -28.97 -26.17 0.36
N SER A 457 -28.18 -26.56 -0.63
CA SER A 457 -26.86 -27.16 -0.43
C SER A 457 -25.93 -26.21 0.33
N PHE A 458 -25.95 -24.91 0.03
CA PHE A 458 -25.17 -23.92 0.77
C PHE A 458 -25.78 -23.58 2.15
N LEU A 459 -27.10 -23.41 2.25
CA LEU A 459 -27.77 -23.07 3.52
C LEU A 459 -27.70 -24.20 4.56
N CYS A 460 -27.67 -25.45 4.10
CA CYS A 460 -27.55 -26.64 4.93
C CYS A 460 -26.10 -27.09 5.14
N LEU A 461 -25.12 -26.44 4.49
CA LEU A 461 -23.72 -26.82 4.59
C LEU A 461 -23.15 -26.64 6.00
N VAL A 462 -23.58 -25.57 6.68
CA VAL A 462 -23.12 -25.23 8.03
C VAL A 462 -23.93 -26.04 9.07
N PRO A 463 -23.27 -26.70 10.05
CA PRO A 463 -23.98 -27.51 11.05
C PRO A 463 -24.85 -26.64 11.97
N GLN A 464 -25.90 -27.24 12.53
CA GLN A 464 -26.93 -26.50 13.28
C GLN A 464 -26.36 -25.82 14.54
N GLU A 465 -25.35 -26.41 15.16
CA GLU A 465 -24.63 -25.90 16.33
C GLU A 465 -23.85 -24.61 16.02
N ALA A 466 -23.49 -24.40 14.75
CA ALA A 466 -22.78 -23.23 14.26
C ALA A 466 -23.71 -22.14 13.70
N LYS A 467 -25.01 -22.43 13.50
CA LYS A 467 -25.99 -21.43 13.03
C LYS A 467 -26.44 -20.53 14.16
N THR A 468 -25.94 -19.29 14.18
CA THR A 468 -26.20 -18.35 15.29
C THR A 468 -27.05 -17.14 14.91
N THR A 469 -27.39 -16.96 13.63
CA THR A 469 -28.20 -15.80 13.19
C THR A 469 -29.61 -15.79 13.76
N GLN A 470 -30.21 -16.94 14.05
CA GLN A 470 -31.54 -17.00 14.68
C GLN A 470 -31.55 -16.52 16.14
N HIS A 471 -30.37 -16.47 16.78
CA HIS A 471 -30.22 -16.16 18.20
C HIS A 471 -29.87 -14.69 18.45
N VAL A 472 -29.63 -13.90 17.40
CA VAL A 472 -29.31 -12.48 17.47
C VAL A 472 -30.27 -11.73 16.54
N GLN A 473 -30.86 -10.62 17.00
CA GLN A 473 -31.67 -9.77 16.12
C GLN A 473 -30.78 -9.20 15.02
N GLY A 474 -30.87 -9.78 13.84
CA GLY A 474 -30.12 -9.40 12.64
C GLY A 474 -31.03 -9.15 11.45
N ALA A 475 -30.43 -8.72 10.35
CA ALA A 475 -31.12 -8.60 9.08
C ALA A 475 -31.60 -9.99 8.60
N GLY A 476 -32.83 -10.06 8.08
CA GLY A 476 -33.38 -11.30 7.52
C GLY A 476 -32.62 -11.75 6.27
N TYR A 477 -32.86 -12.98 5.82
CA TYR A 477 -32.24 -13.50 4.60
C TYR A 477 -32.53 -12.64 3.36
N ASP A 478 -33.66 -11.93 3.35
CA ASP A 478 -34.04 -10.95 2.31
C ASP A 478 -32.97 -9.87 2.07
N THR A 479 -32.19 -9.50 3.09
CA THR A 479 -31.10 -8.53 2.95
C THR A 479 -29.96 -9.08 2.09
N TYR A 480 -29.58 -10.35 2.26
CA TYR A 480 -28.57 -10.97 1.40
C TYR A 480 -29.06 -11.07 -0.04
N VAL A 481 -30.35 -11.40 -0.24
CA VAL A 481 -30.94 -11.44 -1.58
C VAL A 481 -30.94 -10.05 -2.22
N HIS A 482 -31.31 -9.01 -1.49
CA HIS A 482 -31.29 -7.64 -1.99
C HIS A 482 -29.86 -7.18 -2.34
N ASP A 483 -28.89 -7.47 -1.48
CA ASP A 483 -27.49 -7.11 -1.71
C ASP A 483 -26.90 -7.89 -2.88
N ALA A 484 -27.19 -9.19 -3.00
CA ALA A 484 -26.81 -10.00 -4.15
C ALA A 484 -27.44 -9.49 -5.46
N LEU A 485 -28.72 -9.06 -5.45
CA LEU A 485 -29.36 -8.42 -6.60
C LEU A 485 -28.67 -7.12 -6.99
N LYS A 486 -28.29 -6.30 -6.01
CA LYS A 486 -27.55 -5.06 -6.26
C LYS A 486 -26.19 -5.35 -6.88
N SER A 487 -25.42 -6.28 -6.31
CA SER A 487 -24.13 -6.69 -6.84
C SER A 487 -24.24 -7.30 -8.25
N LEU A 488 -25.28 -8.09 -8.52
CA LEU A 488 -25.54 -8.64 -9.86
C LEU A 488 -25.83 -7.54 -10.88
N LYS A 489 -26.63 -6.52 -10.52
CA LYS A 489 -26.89 -5.36 -11.39
C LYS A 489 -25.59 -4.59 -11.69
N GLU A 490 -24.76 -4.36 -10.67
CA GLU A 490 -23.45 -3.71 -10.84
C GLU A 490 -22.54 -4.51 -11.80
N CYS A 491 -22.38 -5.82 -11.57
CA CYS A 491 -21.53 -6.66 -12.42
C CYS A 491 -22.07 -6.79 -13.85
N THR A 492 -23.40 -6.89 -14.01
CA THR A 492 -24.05 -6.94 -15.33
C THR A 492 -23.83 -5.64 -16.09
N ALA A 493 -23.95 -4.48 -15.44
CA ALA A 493 -23.68 -3.18 -16.05
C ALA A 493 -22.23 -3.06 -16.54
N VAL A 494 -21.27 -3.56 -15.76
CA VAL A 494 -19.83 -3.57 -16.11
C VAL A 494 -19.54 -4.51 -17.28
N SER A 495 -20.28 -5.62 -17.39
CA SER A 495 -20.02 -6.69 -18.37
C SER A 495 -20.93 -6.71 -19.60
N LEU A 496 -21.81 -5.71 -19.75
CA LEU A 496 -22.86 -5.69 -20.78
C LEU A 496 -22.33 -5.86 -22.21
N GLU A 497 -21.18 -5.25 -22.50
CA GLU A 497 -20.56 -5.24 -23.84
C GLU A 497 -19.60 -6.42 -24.07
N TRP A 498 -19.40 -7.31 -23.09
CA TRP A 498 -18.34 -8.32 -23.15
C TRP A 498 -18.72 -9.56 -23.98
N GLY A 499 -20.00 -9.73 -24.31
CA GLY A 499 -20.51 -10.81 -25.15
C GLY A 499 -20.30 -12.19 -24.53
N TRP A 500 -20.85 -12.40 -23.32
CA TRP A 500 -20.74 -13.68 -22.62
C TRP A 500 -21.37 -14.84 -23.41
N PRO A 501 -20.79 -16.05 -23.33
CA PRO A 501 -21.41 -17.23 -23.93
C PRO A 501 -22.68 -17.61 -23.16
N ASP A 502 -23.72 -18.03 -23.90
CA ASP A 502 -25.00 -18.45 -23.30
C ASP A 502 -24.88 -19.77 -22.52
N ASN A 503 -23.98 -20.65 -22.95
CA ASN A 503 -23.75 -21.96 -22.33
C ASN A 503 -22.25 -22.26 -22.14
N PRO A 504 -21.87 -23.12 -21.18
CA PRO A 504 -20.50 -23.60 -21.04
C PRO A 504 -20.00 -24.24 -22.35
N LYS A 505 -18.70 -24.12 -22.64
CA LYS A 505 -18.11 -24.82 -23.80
C LYS A 505 -18.27 -26.34 -23.64
N PRO A 506 -18.58 -27.10 -24.70
CA PRO A 506 -18.65 -28.56 -24.63
C PRO A 506 -17.27 -29.15 -24.29
N ILE A 507 -17.24 -30.30 -23.61
CA ILE A 507 -16.00 -30.94 -23.19
C ILE A 507 -15.30 -31.53 -24.42
N ASP A 508 -14.08 -31.06 -24.72
CA ASP A 508 -13.27 -31.65 -25.77
C ASP A 508 -12.81 -33.07 -25.35
N ALA A 509 -13.42 -34.09 -25.95
CA ALA A 509 -13.14 -35.51 -25.75
C ALA A 509 -11.68 -35.92 -26.09
N HIS A 510 -10.87 -35.00 -26.63
CA HIS A 510 -9.47 -35.22 -27.01
C HIS A 510 -8.46 -34.53 -26.07
N SER A 511 -8.90 -33.93 -24.96
CA SER A 511 -7.99 -33.40 -23.93
C SER A 511 -7.41 -34.54 -23.07
N SER A 512 -6.42 -35.23 -23.63
CA SER A 512 -5.66 -36.25 -22.91
C SER A 512 -4.95 -35.64 -21.69
N SER A 513 -5.30 -36.10 -20.48
CA SER A 513 -4.38 -36.24 -19.34
C SER A 513 -3.47 -35.03 -19.05
N VAL A 514 -4.05 -33.84 -18.87
CA VAL A 514 -3.32 -32.73 -18.23
C VAL A 514 -3.95 -32.50 -16.86
N HIS A 515 -3.15 -32.56 -15.80
CA HIS A 515 -3.59 -32.18 -14.45
C HIS A 515 -4.23 -30.79 -14.52
N PHE A 516 -5.47 -30.68 -14.06
CA PHE A 516 -6.18 -29.41 -14.03
C PHE A 516 -5.51 -28.46 -13.03
N TYR A 517 -5.42 -27.18 -13.42
CA TYR A 517 -4.93 -26.10 -12.57
C TYR A 517 -5.91 -24.93 -12.63
N GLU A 518 -6.50 -24.58 -11.47
CA GLU A 518 -7.51 -23.52 -11.35
C GLU A 518 -6.96 -22.11 -11.66
N GLY A 519 -5.64 -21.98 -11.76
CA GLY A 519 -4.95 -20.70 -11.92
C GLY A 519 -4.45 -20.16 -10.59
N HIS A 520 -3.40 -19.34 -10.63
CA HIS A 520 -2.71 -18.90 -9.42
C HIS A 520 -3.61 -18.10 -8.48
N PHE A 521 -4.45 -17.24 -9.03
CA PHE A 521 -5.36 -16.41 -8.24
C PHE A 521 -6.42 -17.24 -7.51
N LEU A 522 -7.12 -18.15 -8.21
CA LEU A 522 -8.11 -19.04 -7.58
C LEU A 522 -7.46 -20.00 -6.59
N LYS A 523 -6.26 -20.52 -6.89
CA LYS A 523 -5.51 -21.37 -5.96
C LYS A 523 -5.28 -20.65 -4.64
N VAL A 524 -4.75 -19.42 -4.66
CA VAL A 524 -4.51 -18.62 -3.45
C VAL A 524 -5.80 -18.33 -2.69
N LEU A 525 -6.88 -17.94 -3.40
CA LEU A 525 -8.18 -17.69 -2.76
C LEU A 525 -8.75 -18.94 -2.09
N PHE A 526 -8.66 -20.10 -2.74
CA PHE A 526 -9.11 -21.38 -2.16
C PHE A 526 -8.21 -21.85 -1.02
N ASP A 527 -6.90 -21.65 -1.09
CA ASP A 527 -5.96 -21.94 0.01
C ASP A 527 -6.22 -21.05 1.22
N ARG A 528 -6.59 -19.79 1.02
CA ARG A 528 -7.04 -18.88 2.09
C ARG A 528 -8.42 -19.28 2.62
N ALA A 529 -9.40 -19.57 1.76
CA ALA A 529 -10.73 -20.03 2.20
C ALA A 529 -10.65 -21.35 2.99
N SER A 530 -9.70 -22.21 2.66
CA SER A 530 -9.40 -23.46 3.38
C SER A 530 -8.93 -23.22 4.83
N ARG A 531 -8.34 -22.07 5.11
CA ARG A 531 -7.79 -21.67 6.42
C ARG A 531 -8.71 -20.70 7.16
N ILE A 532 -9.98 -20.59 6.75
CA ILE A 532 -10.94 -19.62 7.33
C ILE A 532 -11.10 -19.75 8.85
N LEU A 533 -10.89 -20.95 9.41
CA LEU A 533 -10.97 -21.23 10.85
C LEU A 533 -9.68 -20.87 11.63
N GLU A 534 -8.61 -20.49 10.94
CA GLU A 534 -7.26 -20.33 11.49
C GLU A 534 -6.65 -18.94 11.23
N GLN A 535 -7.34 -18.09 10.46
CA GLN A 535 -6.83 -16.79 10.06
C GLN A 535 -7.68 -15.63 10.62
N PRO A 536 -7.16 -14.38 10.63
CA PRO A 536 -7.87 -13.25 11.21
C PRO A 536 -9.22 -12.97 10.57
N TYR A 537 -10.13 -12.42 11.36
CA TYR A 537 -11.49 -12.09 10.94
C TYR A 537 -11.51 -11.13 9.75
N GLU A 538 -10.69 -10.08 9.78
CA GLU A 538 -10.63 -9.06 8.74
C GLU A 538 -10.12 -9.63 7.41
N LEU A 539 -9.17 -10.57 7.46
CA LEU A 539 -8.68 -11.27 6.28
C LEU A 539 -9.76 -12.18 5.69
N ASN A 540 -10.46 -12.94 6.54
CA ASN A 540 -11.60 -13.77 6.12
C ASN A 540 -12.64 -12.96 5.35
N LEU A 541 -13.04 -11.79 5.87
CA LEU A 541 -13.99 -10.90 5.21
C LEU A 541 -13.54 -10.46 3.82
N GLN A 542 -12.23 -10.18 3.63
CA GLN A 542 -11.72 -9.80 2.30
C GLN A 542 -11.69 -10.98 1.33
N VAL A 543 -11.28 -12.17 1.79
CA VAL A 543 -11.24 -13.38 0.96
C VAL A 543 -12.65 -13.74 0.48
N THR A 544 -13.63 -13.74 1.39
CA THR A 544 -15.03 -14.02 1.03
C THR A 544 -15.61 -12.92 0.14
N SER A 545 -15.30 -11.64 0.37
CA SER A 545 -15.71 -10.52 -0.51
C SER A 545 -15.25 -10.72 -1.96
N VAL A 546 -13.97 -11.08 -2.16
CA VAL A 546 -13.42 -11.34 -3.50
C VAL A 546 -14.09 -12.55 -4.16
N LEU A 547 -14.28 -13.65 -3.41
CA LEU A 547 -14.95 -14.84 -3.92
C LEU A 547 -16.42 -14.58 -4.27
N SER A 548 -17.17 -13.87 -3.43
CA SER A 548 -18.55 -13.45 -3.69
C SER A 548 -18.62 -12.57 -4.94
N ARG A 549 -17.71 -11.59 -5.09
CA ARG A 549 -17.63 -10.75 -6.29
C ARG A 549 -17.40 -11.56 -7.57
N LEU A 550 -16.48 -12.54 -7.54
CA LEU A 550 -16.26 -13.46 -8.66
C LEU A 550 -17.51 -14.30 -8.96
N ALA A 551 -18.14 -14.84 -7.91
CA ALA A 551 -19.32 -15.68 -8.00
C ALA A 551 -20.54 -14.94 -8.55
N VAL A 552 -20.62 -13.60 -8.43
CA VAL A 552 -21.73 -12.78 -8.95
C VAL A 552 -21.68 -12.59 -10.47
N PHE A 553 -20.51 -12.62 -11.11
CA PHE A 553 -20.42 -12.36 -12.56
C PHE A 553 -21.27 -13.34 -13.39
N PRO A 554 -22.06 -12.87 -14.38
CA PRO A 554 -22.98 -13.71 -15.16
C PRO A 554 -22.23 -14.48 -16.26
N HIS A 555 -21.31 -15.36 -15.87
CA HIS A 555 -20.54 -16.20 -16.79
C HIS A 555 -20.74 -17.69 -16.48
N PRO A 556 -21.04 -18.55 -17.47
CA PRO A 556 -21.39 -19.95 -17.23
C PRO A 556 -20.28 -20.75 -16.55
N HIS A 557 -19.01 -20.58 -16.93
CA HIS A 557 -17.89 -21.31 -16.31
C HIS A 557 -17.63 -20.86 -14.86
N LEU A 558 -17.93 -19.61 -14.51
CA LEU A 558 -17.81 -19.13 -13.13
C LEU A 558 -18.96 -19.66 -12.28
N HIS A 559 -20.18 -19.67 -12.85
CA HIS A 559 -21.34 -20.25 -12.19
C HIS A 559 -21.13 -21.74 -11.91
N GLU A 560 -20.72 -22.51 -12.91
CA GLU A 560 -20.39 -23.92 -12.74
C GLU A 560 -19.32 -24.09 -11.66
N TYR A 561 -18.12 -23.52 -11.83
CA TYR A 561 -17.00 -23.82 -10.94
C TYR A 561 -17.11 -23.30 -9.50
N LEU A 562 -17.85 -22.20 -9.27
CA LEU A 562 -17.99 -21.58 -7.93
C LEU A 562 -19.31 -21.89 -7.23
N LEU A 563 -20.40 -22.15 -7.96
CA LEU A 563 -21.74 -22.24 -7.39
C LEU A 563 -22.43 -23.60 -7.60
N ASP A 564 -21.97 -24.45 -8.53
CA ASP A 564 -22.56 -25.77 -8.72
C ASP A 564 -21.99 -26.79 -7.69
N PRO A 565 -22.79 -27.31 -6.75
CA PRO A 565 -22.34 -28.28 -5.76
C PRO A 565 -22.21 -29.69 -6.36
N TYR A 566 -22.78 -29.95 -7.55
CA TYR A 566 -22.90 -31.28 -8.16
C TYR A 566 -21.88 -31.53 -9.27
N ILE A 567 -20.80 -30.74 -9.32
CA ILE A 567 -19.73 -30.95 -10.30
C ILE A 567 -19.00 -32.26 -10.01
N ASN A 568 -18.97 -33.15 -11.00
CA ASN A 568 -18.11 -34.32 -11.00
C ASN A 568 -16.67 -33.91 -11.31
N LEU A 569 -15.91 -33.60 -10.26
CA LEU A 569 -14.54 -33.11 -10.35
C LEU A 569 -13.58 -34.21 -10.84
N SER A 570 -12.60 -33.82 -11.66
CA SER A 570 -11.48 -34.68 -12.03
C SER A 570 -10.55 -34.94 -10.83
N PRO A 571 -9.80 -36.05 -10.80
CA PRO A 571 -8.92 -36.37 -9.67
C PRO A 571 -7.90 -35.26 -9.40
N GLY A 572 -7.87 -34.74 -8.18
CA GLY A 572 -6.99 -33.65 -7.75
C GLY A 572 -7.53 -32.24 -8.01
N ALA A 573 -8.66 -32.09 -8.72
CA ALA A 573 -9.35 -30.81 -8.82
C ALA A 573 -10.19 -30.54 -7.56
N ARG A 574 -10.37 -29.26 -7.23
CA ARG A 574 -11.31 -28.78 -6.20
C ARG A 574 -12.23 -27.73 -6.81
N SER A 575 -13.43 -27.58 -6.28
CA SER A 575 -14.33 -26.44 -6.47
C SER A 575 -14.45 -25.62 -5.18
N LEU A 576 -15.07 -24.43 -5.25
CA LEU A 576 -15.39 -23.65 -4.06
C LEU A 576 -16.25 -24.47 -3.09
N PHE A 577 -17.29 -25.15 -3.58
CA PHE A 577 -18.16 -25.99 -2.77
C PHE A 577 -17.39 -27.12 -2.08
N SER A 578 -16.56 -27.87 -2.80
CA SER A 578 -15.74 -28.94 -2.21
C SER A 578 -14.74 -28.44 -1.15
N THR A 579 -14.23 -27.22 -1.34
CA THR A 579 -13.34 -26.55 -0.37
C THR A 579 -14.10 -26.25 0.92
N LEU A 580 -15.32 -25.70 0.81
CA LEU A 580 -16.18 -25.43 1.97
C LEU A 580 -16.61 -26.71 2.68
N VAL A 581 -16.96 -27.77 1.95
CA VAL A 581 -17.28 -29.10 2.54
C VAL A 581 -16.13 -29.60 3.40
N ARG A 582 -14.88 -29.50 2.92
CA ARG A 582 -13.70 -29.92 3.70
C ARG A 582 -13.52 -29.07 4.96
N VAL A 583 -13.68 -27.75 4.85
CA VAL A 583 -13.62 -26.83 6.01
C VAL A 583 -14.69 -27.18 7.05
N ILE A 584 -15.91 -27.53 6.61
CA ILE A 584 -16.97 -27.97 7.51
C ILE A 584 -16.64 -29.31 8.17
N GLY A 585 -16.10 -30.28 7.42
CA GLY A 585 -15.65 -31.54 8.01
C GLY A 585 -14.62 -31.33 9.12
N GLU A 586 -13.67 -30.41 8.91
CA GLU A 586 -12.70 -30.00 9.92
C GLU A 586 -13.35 -29.27 11.10
N LEU A 587 -14.29 -28.37 10.85
CA LEU A 587 -15.07 -27.69 11.89
C LEU A 587 -15.80 -28.70 12.79
N MET A 588 -16.46 -29.70 12.20
CA MET A 588 -17.20 -30.72 12.94
C MET A 588 -16.30 -31.50 13.90
N GLN A 589 -15.06 -31.80 13.51
CA GLN A 589 -14.08 -32.44 14.39
C GLN A 589 -13.67 -31.51 15.53
N ARG A 590 -13.45 -30.22 15.25
CA ARG A 590 -13.03 -29.23 16.26
C ARG A 590 -14.14 -28.89 17.27
N ILE A 591 -15.40 -28.82 16.85
CA ILE A 591 -16.55 -28.50 17.71
C ILE A 591 -16.66 -29.49 18.87
N GLN A 592 -16.37 -30.78 18.63
CA GLN A 592 -16.45 -31.83 19.66
C GLN A 592 -15.52 -31.57 20.86
N HIS A 593 -14.46 -30.78 20.68
CA HIS A 593 -13.49 -30.47 21.72
C HIS A 593 -13.73 -29.12 22.41
N ILE A 594 -14.73 -28.34 21.99
CA ILE A 594 -15.01 -27.00 22.53
C ILE A 594 -16.28 -27.05 23.39
N PRO A 595 -16.18 -26.90 24.73
CA PRO A 595 -17.35 -26.88 25.59
C PRO A 595 -18.18 -25.61 25.39
N ASN A 596 -19.51 -25.75 25.43
CA ASN A 596 -20.47 -24.64 25.24
C ASN A 596 -20.25 -23.86 23.95
N PHE A 597 -19.87 -24.55 22.86
CA PHE A 597 -19.53 -23.94 21.56
C PHE A 597 -20.56 -22.91 21.08
N THR A 598 -21.84 -23.27 20.97
CA THR A 598 -22.90 -22.39 20.45
C THR A 598 -23.06 -21.12 21.30
N GLN A 599 -22.97 -21.22 22.63
CA GLN A 599 -23.07 -20.06 23.52
C GLN A 599 -21.88 -19.11 23.34
N ARG A 600 -20.67 -19.66 23.23
CA ARG A 600 -19.45 -18.87 22.96
C ARG A 600 -19.51 -18.19 21.59
N LEU A 601 -20.06 -18.89 20.59
CA LEU A 601 -20.22 -18.35 19.24
C LEU A 601 -21.22 -17.17 19.22
N ILE A 602 -22.34 -17.28 19.93
CA ILE A 602 -23.32 -16.19 20.08
C ILE A 602 -22.68 -14.98 20.78
N LEU A 603 -21.88 -15.21 21.84
CA LEU A 603 -21.15 -14.14 22.54
C LEU A 603 -20.21 -13.39 21.58
N VAL A 604 -19.34 -14.11 20.87
CA VAL A 604 -18.39 -13.52 19.91
C VAL A 604 -19.14 -12.76 18.80
N ARG A 605 -20.28 -13.28 18.33
CA ARG A 605 -21.12 -12.57 17.35
C ARG A 605 -21.66 -11.25 17.89
N ARG A 606 -22.13 -11.22 19.13
CA ARG A 606 -22.63 -9.99 19.77
C ARG A 606 -21.51 -8.96 19.95
N GLN A 607 -20.29 -9.41 20.26
CA GLN A 607 -19.11 -8.54 20.31
C GLN A 607 -18.79 -7.93 18.95
N LEU A 608 -18.78 -8.73 17.87
CA LEU A 608 -18.54 -8.23 16.51
C LEU A 608 -19.61 -7.23 16.04
N MET A 609 -20.84 -7.34 16.55
CA MET A 609 -21.93 -6.38 16.28
C MET A 609 -21.91 -5.14 17.19
N GLY A 610 -20.96 -5.04 18.12
CA GLY A 610 -20.88 -3.94 19.10
C GLY A 610 -21.99 -3.95 20.16
N LEU A 611 -22.66 -5.10 20.35
CA LEU A 611 -23.73 -5.26 21.35
C LEU A 611 -23.19 -5.62 22.74
N GLU A 612 -21.94 -6.10 22.82
CA GLU A 612 -21.24 -6.46 24.05
C GLU A 612 -19.78 -6.00 23.98
N GLU A 613 -19.16 -5.77 25.14
CA GLU A 613 -17.75 -5.40 25.23
C GLU A 613 -16.84 -6.56 24.79
N GLU A 614 -15.72 -6.23 24.13
CA GLU A 614 -14.70 -7.21 23.74
C GLU A 614 -14.07 -7.83 24.99
N THR A 615 -14.39 -9.09 25.24
CA THR A 615 -13.77 -9.91 26.28
C THR A 615 -12.88 -10.96 25.65
N LEU A 616 -11.86 -11.39 26.37
CA LEU A 616 -10.99 -12.48 25.92
C LEU A 616 -11.77 -13.79 25.93
N VAL A 617 -11.99 -14.35 24.74
CA VAL A 617 -12.66 -15.64 24.55
C VAL A 617 -11.66 -16.66 24.02
N ASP A 618 -11.58 -17.83 24.65
CA ASP A 618 -10.76 -18.94 24.12
C ASP A 618 -11.23 -19.32 22.72
N HIS A 619 -10.28 -19.64 21.83
CA HIS A 619 -10.55 -19.99 20.42
C HIS A 619 -11.24 -18.86 19.62
N ALA A 620 -11.03 -17.59 19.98
CA ALA A 620 -11.61 -16.43 19.29
C ALA A 620 -11.43 -16.46 17.77
N THR A 621 -10.24 -16.79 17.25
CA THR A 621 -9.97 -16.87 15.80
C THR A 621 -10.89 -17.87 15.11
N LEU A 622 -11.03 -19.07 15.69
CA LEU A 622 -11.91 -20.11 15.17
C LEU A 622 -13.37 -19.66 15.21
N LEU A 623 -13.84 -19.12 16.35
CA LEU A 623 -15.23 -18.68 16.49
C LEU A 623 -15.58 -17.55 15.51
N LYS A 624 -14.69 -16.56 15.35
CA LYS A 624 -14.84 -15.50 14.34
C LYS A 624 -14.85 -16.08 12.92
N GLY A 625 -13.99 -17.06 12.62
CA GLY A 625 -13.96 -17.77 11.34
C GLY A 625 -15.26 -18.54 11.05
N VAL A 626 -15.85 -19.20 12.05
CA VAL A 626 -17.14 -19.90 11.91
C VAL A 626 -18.27 -18.92 11.59
N ILE A 627 -18.28 -17.74 12.23
CA ILE A 627 -19.27 -16.70 11.91
C ILE A 627 -19.12 -16.28 10.45
N VAL A 628 -17.90 -15.97 9.98
CA VAL A 628 -17.70 -15.59 8.58
C VAL A 628 -18.10 -16.72 7.62
N LEU A 629 -17.81 -17.97 7.96
CA LEU A 629 -18.23 -19.13 7.17
C LEU A 629 -19.76 -19.24 7.06
N GLU A 630 -20.49 -19.06 8.17
CA GLU A 630 -21.94 -19.04 8.18
C GLU A 630 -22.52 -17.95 7.26
N GLU A 631 -21.95 -16.75 7.34
CA GLU A 631 -22.39 -15.60 6.57
C GLU A 631 -22.07 -15.75 5.08
N PHE A 632 -20.88 -16.28 4.77
CA PHE A 632 -20.46 -16.52 3.40
C PHE A 632 -21.32 -17.59 2.70
N CYS A 633 -21.69 -18.66 3.40
CA CYS A 633 -22.61 -19.66 2.84
C CYS A 633 -23.99 -19.06 2.51
N LYS A 634 -24.52 -18.16 3.34
CA LYS A 634 -25.77 -17.45 3.04
C LYS A 634 -25.63 -16.49 1.86
N GLU A 635 -24.50 -15.79 1.77
CA GLU A 635 -24.21 -14.90 0.66
C GLU A 635 -24.13 -15.69 -0.66
N LEU A 636 -23.41 -16.82 -0.70
CA LEU A 636 -23.35 -17.69 -1.88
C LEU A 636 -24.72 -18.25 -2.27
N ALA A 637 -25.53 -18.66 -1.29
CA ALA A 637 -26.90 -19.12 -1.51
C ALA A 637 -27.76 -18.00 -2.12
N ALA A 638 -27.63 -16.76 -1.63
CA ALA A 638 -28.33 -15.60 -2.18
C ALA A 638 -27.85 -15.28 -3.60
N ILE A 639 -26.54 -15.35 -3.87
CA ILE A 639 -25.96 -15.16 -5.21
C ILE A 639 -26.49 -16.21 -6.19
N ALA A 640 -26.53 -17.48 -5.79
CA ALA A 640 -27.08 -18.57 -6.60
C ALA A 640 -28.57 -18.33 -6.90
N PHE A 641 -29.34 -17.84 -5.92
CA PHE A 641 -30.74 -17.51 -6.06
C PHE A 641 -30.98 -16.34 -7.04
N VAL A 642 -30.26 -15.22 -6.92
CA VAL A 642 -30.54 -14.03 -7.74
C VAL A 642 -30.15 -14.18 -9.20
N LYS A 643 -29.29 -15.16 -9.52
CA LYS A 643 -28.92 -15.53 -10.88
C LYS A 643 -30.02 -16.31 -11.62
N LEU A 644 -31.12 -16.64 -10.95
CA LEU A 644 -32.31 -17.21 -11.57
C LEU A 644 -32.91 -16.28 -12.64
N PRO A 645 -33.44 -16.83 -13.75
CA PRO A 645 -34.31 -16.09 -14.65
C PRO A 645 -35.52 -15.51 -13.89
N MET A 646 -35.88 -14.24 -14.14
CA MET A 646 -36.89 -13.47 -13.38
C MET A 646 -38.27 -14.14 -13.22
N GLY A 647 -38.63 -15.11 -14.08
CA GLY A 647 -39.89 -15.87 -13.95
C GLY A 647 -39.89 -16.91 -12.82
N ASP A 648 -38.72 -17.28 -12.31
CA ASP A 648 -38.55 -18.35 -11.31
C ASP A 648 -38.34 -17.83 -9.88
N GLN A 649 -38.08 -16.52 -9.70
CA GLN A 649 -37.87 -15.89 -8.39
C GLN A 649 -39.17 -15.71 -7.59
N GLU A 650 -40.31 -15.45 -8.25
CA GLU A 650 -41.60 -15.17 -7.58
C GLU A 650 -42.18 -16.39 -6.83
N HIS A 651 -41.82 -17.61 -7.24
CA HIS A 651 -42.36 -18.82 -6.62
C HIS A 651 -41.49 -19.42 -5.51
N LEU A 652 -40.19 -19.12 -5.47
CA LEU A 652 -39.29 -19.57 -4.40
C LEU A 652 -39.39 -18.68 -3.15
N ALA A 653 -39.85 -17.42 -3.29
CA ALA A 653 -40.23 -16.57 -2.16
C ALA A 653 -41.36 -17.18 -1.29
N ALA A 654 -42.11 -18.16 -1.82
CA ALA A 654 -43.12 -18.91 -1.07
C ALA A 654 -42.56 -20.10 -0.26
N PHE A 655 -41.27 -20.43 -0.40
CA PHE A 655 -40.60 -21.55 0.26
C PHE A 655 -39.50 -21.12 1.25
N SER A 656 -39.40 -19.83 1.58
CA SER A 656 -38.61 -19.37 2.73
C SER A 656 -39.22 -19.92 4.04
N PRO A 657 -38.42 -20.41 4.99
CA PRO A 657 -38.90 -20.91 6.28
C PRO A 657 -39.56 -19.82 7.14
#